data_AF-A0A3Q8DQK1-F1
#
_entry.id   AF-A0A3Q8DQK1-F1
#
_cell.length_a   1.000
_cell.length_b   1.000
_cell.length_c   1.000
_cell.angle_alpha   90.00
_cell.angle_beta   90.00
_cell.angle_gamma   90.00
#
_symmetry.space_group_name_H-M   'P 1'
#
loop_
_entity.id
_entity.type
_entity.pdbx_description
1 polymer ?
#
loop_
_entity_poly.entity_id
_entity_poly.type
_entity_poly.pdbx_seq_one_letter_code
_entity_poly.pdbx_strand_id
1 'polypeptide(L)'
;MSQHGLRFTLKIDGLPEMTTAVVSFSLYQRHSTPFVLDVDIASGLPDLVATDFLEKNAVLIIWQGAVAQRYVSGIVNEVSSGENNHWQMCYHLTIVPPLWRCGLRQNFRIFQQQDIRTISSTLLNENGVTEWTPVFYEPHPAREFCVQYGETDLDFLTRLWAEEGIFYFDWTPPEGPEQKLVLCDDVAGVSTLGEIPFNPNTATEVSTACISSFRYRARTGPSSVETQDYTFKTPAWPGWYSRAAENLNGQRTQYEIFDYPGRFKDESHGQAFARYQIEGWRHDTETATCISHSPVLRPGKRFRLTGHPSDTLNREWQVVNSMLTGSQPQALHGSEGQGTTLENHFAAIPADRTWRMQPPAKPSVDGPQSALVTGPAGEEIFCDEHGRVRIRFHWDRYCPGNEDSSCWVRVSQAWAGAGFGNLAIPRVGQEVIVDFLNGDPDQPIIMGRTYHQDNRSPGSLPGTKTQMTIRSKTYKGSGFNELKFDDATGKEQVYIHAQKNMDTEVLHDRTTTVNNNHTETVVVGQTVKVGSKKEGGHDQKTAVANDRRITVGNDQTLKVKNDRTVNISHDDGLYVTNDRRVTVKGKQEHSTTGNHISLVEGKHSLEVKGDLARKVAGALGIKVEGDIVLESSGSISLKAGGSFIVIQAGGVDIVGPEINLNGGGSPGTPVGILQPGVPQGLFDEQFRVLGDKGKPMVNVPYFICSEDGQIFKGFTDVQGLCKRVFTNESAKLTVWLGIDALEKW
;
A
#
# COMPACT_ATOMS: atom_id res chain seq x y z
N MET A 1 -46.27 58.42 -24.60
CA MET A 1 -46.98 57.91 -23.41
C MET A 1 -46.96 58.95 -22.30
N SER A 2 -48.04 59.10 -21.52
CA SER A 2 -48.09 60.00 -20.35
C SER A 2 -46.92 59.71 -19.40
N GLN A 3 -46.21 60.75 -18.95
CA GLN A 3 -45.13 60.63 -17.94
C GLN A 3 -45.68 60.54 -16.50
N HIS A 4 -47.01 60.57 -16.34
CA HIS A 4 -47.69 60.55 -15.06
C HIS A 4 -48.46 59.23 -14.93
N GLY A 5 -47.86 58.21 -14.32
CA GLY A 5 -48.49 56.90 -14.08
C GLY A 5 -47.52 55.71 -14.06
N LEU A 6 -48.06 54.52 -13.83
CA LEU A 6 -47.35 53.24 -13.94
C LEU A 6 -47.00 52.97 -15.41
N ARG A 7 -45.73 52.64 -15.70
CA ARG A 7 -45.29 52.25 -17.05
C ARG A 7 -44.13 51.26 -17.02
N PHE A 8 -43.94 50.54 -18.12
CA PHE A 8 -42.87 49.57 -18.30
C PHE A 8 -42.01 49.92 -19.52
N THR A 9 -40.70 49.79 -19.37
CA THR A 9 -39.75 49.99 -20.46
C THR A 9 -38.75 48.84 -20.46
N LEU A 10 -38.35 48.39 -21.65
CA LEU A 10 -37.30 47.37 -21.83
C LEU A 10 -36.15 48.01 -22.58
N LYS A 11 -34.93 47.85 -22.07
CA LYS A 11 -33.69 48.21 -22.77
C LYS A 11 -32.98 46.92 -23.17
N ILE A 12 -32.47 46.85 -24.40
CA ILE A 12 -31.72 45.69 -24.91
C ILE A 12 -30.41 46.20 -25.52
N ASP A 13 -29.30 45.57 -25.14
CA ASP A 13 -27.97 45.95 -25.64
C ASP A 13 -27.91 45.90 -27.17
N GLY A 14 -27.55 47.02 -27.79
CA GLY A 14 -27.43 47.16 -29.25
C GLY A 14 -28.69 47.68 -29.95
N LEU A 15 -29.84 47.77 -29.25
CA LEU A 15 -31.07 48.36 -29.79
C LEU A 15 -31.32 49.77 -29.20
N PRO A 16 -31.75 50.76 -30.01
CA PRO A 16 -32.14 52.07 -29.48
C PRO A 16 -33.37 51.96 -28.54
N GLU A 17 -33.40 52.74 -27.45
CA GLU A 17 -34.48 52.65 -26.42
C GLU A 17 -35.91 52.84 -26.96
N MET A 18 -36.08 53.58 -28.05
CA MET A 18 -37.40 53.84 -28.66
C MET A 18 -37.90 52.69 -29.54
N THR A 19 -37.10 51.63 -29.69
CA THR A 19 -37.35 50.51 -30.60
C THR A 19 -38.22 49.43 -29.94
N THR A 20 -38.29 49.39 -28.61
CA THR A 20 -38.92 48.30 -27.86
C THR A 20 -39.96 48.84 -26.87
N ALA A 21 -41.23 48.85 -27.28
CA ALA A 21 -42.33 49.24 -26.41
C ALA A 21 -42.90 47.99 -25.71
N VAL A 22 -42.88 47.94 -24.38
CA VAL A 22 -43.39 46.79 -23.61
C VAL A 22 -44.92 46.78 -23.65
N VAL A 23 -45.49 45.66 -24.09
CA VAL A 23 -46.93 45.40 -24.14
C VAL A 23 -47.38 44.65 -22.89
N SER A 24 -46.68 43.57 -22.54
CA SER A 24 -46.93 42.76 -21.36
C SER A 24 -45.66 42.07 -20.90
N PHE A 25 -45.63 41.66 -19.64
CA PHE A 25 -44.58 40.76 -19.16
C PHE A 25 -45.10 39.84 -18.04
N SER A 26 -44.45 38.70 -17.90
CA SER A 26 -44.59 37.77 -16.78
C SER A 26 -43.22 37.40 -16.23
N LEU A 27 -42.97 37.69 -14.96
CA LEU A 27 -41.72 37.41 -14.27
C LEU A 27 -41.95 36.36 -13.18
N TYR A 28 -41.35 35.19 -13.36
CA TYR A 28 -41.37 34.09 -12.41
C TYR A 28 -40.04 34.01 -11.66
N GLN A 29 -40.09 34.07 -10.32
CA GLN A 29 -38.91 33.97 -9.46
C GLN A 29 -39.18 33.05 -8.29
N ARG A 30 -38.15 32.29 -7.88
CA ARG A 30 -38.21 31.42 -6.72
C ARG A 30 -36.81 31.28 -6.11
N HIS A 31 -36.73 31.09 -4.80
CA HIS A 31 -35.46 30.72 -4.17
C HIS A 31 -34.90 29.43 -4.79
N SER A 32 -33.60 29.42 -5.05
CA SER A 32 -32.87 28.33 -5.68
C SER A 32 -33.44 27.89 -7.04
N THR A 33 -33.95 28.83 -7.84
CA THR A 33 -34.31 28.59 -9.24
C THR A 33 -34.00 29.85 -10.06
N PRO A 34 -33.36 29.74 -11.24
CA PRO A 34 -33.17 30.89 -12.13
C PRO A 34 -34.53 31.50 -12.48
N PHE A 35 -34.63 32.83 -12.48
CA PHE A 35 -35.89 33.46 -12.90
C PHE A 35 -36.14 33.27 -14.40
N VAL A 36 -37.41 33.40 -14.78
CA VAL A 36 -37.83 33.51 -16.18
C VAL A 36 -38.68 34.76 -16.33
N LEU A 37 -38.28 35.65 -17.24
CA LEU A 37 -38.98 36.88 -17.58
C LEU A 37 -39.43 36.80 -19.04
N ASP A 38 -40.71 36.57 -19.26
CA ASP A 38 -41.31 36.62 -20.58
C ASP A 38 -41.84 38.03 -20.84
N VAL A 39 -41.47 38.63 -21.98
CA VAL A 39 -41.85 40.00 -22.34
C VAL A 39 -42.36 40.04 -23.76
N ASP A 40 -43.56 40.57 -23.93
CA ASP A 40 -44.10 40.93 -25.24
C ASP A 40 -43.76 42.40 -25.52
N ILE A 41 -43.12 42.65 -26.65
CA ILE A 41 -42.76 43.99 -27.12
C ILE A 41 -43.38 44.29 -28.48
N ALA A 42 -43.70 45.55 -28.71
CA ALA A 42 -44.02 46.11 -30.01
C ALA A 42 -42.85 46.97 -30.50
N SER A 43 -42.44 46.78 -31.74
CA SER A 43 -41.36 47.54 -32.39
C SER A 43 -41.81 48.20 -33.67
N GLY A 44 -41.24 49.36 -33.99
CA GLY A 44 -41.34 49.96 -35.32
C GLY A 44 -40.43 49.30 -36.35
N LEU A 45 -39.50 48.41 -35.93
CA LEU A 45 -38.61 47.67 -36.82
C LEU A 45 -39.20 46.26 -37.08
N PRO A 46 -39.64 45.95 -38.31
CA PRO A 46 -40.27 44.67 -38.64
C PRO A 46 -39.29 43.54 -38.95
N ASP A 47 -38.00 43.84 -39.05
CA ASP A 47 -36.94 42.97 -39.55
C ASP A 47 -35.88 42.63 -38.49
N LEU A 48 -36.21 42.77 -37.20
CA LEU A 48 -35.31 42.34 -36.13
C LEU A 48 -35.18 40.81 -36.15
N VAL A 49 -33.94 40.35 -36.13
CA VAL A 49 -33.58 38.93 -36.23
C VAL A 49 -33.02 38.41 -34.91
N ALA A 50 -32.88 37.09 -34.80
CA ALA A 50 -32.38 36.46 -33.58
C ALA A 50 -31.03 37.01 -33.09
N THR A 51 -30.12 37.42 -34.00
CA THR A 51 -28.81 38.00 -33.64
C THR A 51 -28.90 39.37 -32.98
N ASP A 52 -30.02 40.07 -33.13
CA ASP A 52 -30.27 41.36 -32.48
C ASP A 52 -30.67 41.19 -31.01
N PHE A 53 -31.14 39.99 -30.63
CA PHE A 53 -31.68 39.69 -29.30
C PHE A 53 -30.82 38.70 -28.51
N LEU A 54 -30.52 37.53 -29.10
CA LEU A 54 -29.92 36.41 -28.36
C LEU A 54 -28.60 36.81 -27.70
N GLU A 55 -28.46 36.41 -26.43
CA GLU A 55 -27.33 36.72 -25.53
C GLU A 55 -27.08 38.20 -25.23
N LYS A 56 -27.91 39.13 -25.74
CA LYS A 56 -27.85 40.54 -25.34
C LYS A 56 -28.39 40.71 -23.93
N ASN A 57 -27.76 41.61 -23.16
CA ASN A 57 -28.34 41.99 -21.88
C ASN A 57 -29.63 42.77 -22.12
N ALA A 58 -30.62 42.50 -21.29
CA ALA A 58 -31.90 43.18 -21.30
C ALA A 58 -32.26 43.63 -19.89
N VAL A 59 -32.83 44.83 -19.78
CA VAL A 59 -33.24 45.43 -18.51
C VAL A 59 -34.68 45.90 -18.62
N LEU A 60 -35.58 45.20 -17.93
CA LEU A 60 -36.95 45.66 -17.71
C LEU A 60 -36.97 46.62 -16.53
N ILE A 61 -37.59 47.78 -16.73
CA ILE A 61 -37.74 48.82 -15.70
C ILE A 61 -39.22 49.07 -15.47
N ILE A 62 -39.63 48.98 -14.21
CA ILE A 62 -40.98 49.30 -13.74
C ILE A 62 -40.94 50.71 -13.13
N TRP A 63 -41.75 51.62 -13.66
CA TRP A 63 -41.78 53.02 -13.26
C TRP A 63 -43.10 53.38 -12.61
N GLN A 64 -43.04 54.25 -11.59
CA GLN A 64 -44.19 55.00 -11.10
C GLN A 64 -43.89 56.49 -11.28
N GLY A 65 -44.52 57.12 -12.28
CA GLY A 65 -44.16 58.48 -12.70
C GLY A 65 -42.70 58.55 -13.17
N ALA A 66 -41.90 59.43 -12.56
CA ALA A 66 -40.47 59.57 -12.87
C ALA A 66 -39.56 58.65 -12.04
N VAL A 67 -40.10 57.91 -11.06
CA VAL A 67 -39.32 57.10 -10.12
C VAL A 67 -39.32 55.64 -10.57
N ALA A 68 -38.13 55.08 -10.83
CA ALA A 68 -37.95 53.65 -11.06
C ALA A 68 -38.25 52.89 -9.77
N GLN A 69 -39.23 52.00 -9.82
CA GLN A 69 -39.63 51.16 -8.69
C GLN A 69 -38.81 49.88 -8.63
N ARG A 70 -38.41 49.35 -9.79
CA ARG A 70 -37.68 48.10 -9.89
C ARG A 70 -36.96 47.95 -11.24
N TYR A 71 -35.77 47.38 -11.17
CA TYR A 71 -35.00 46.86 -12.30
C TYR A 71 -35.02 45.34 -12.27
N VAL A 72 -35.14 44.73 -13.44
CA VAL A 72 -34.97 43.30 -13.68
C VAL A 72 -34.05 43.15 -14.88
N SER A 73 -32.81 42.80 -14.60
CA SER A 73 -31.79 42.60 -15.62
C SER A 73 -31.67 41.12 -15.92
N GLY A 74 -31.18 40.77 -17.10
CA GLY A 74 -30.92 39.40 -17.53
C GLY A 74 -30.37 39.37 -18.94
N ILE A 75 -30.33 38.20 -19.53
CA ILE A 75 -29.92 37.95 -20.91
C ILE A 75 -31.10 37.40 -21.71
N VAL A 76 -31.26 37.80 -22.96
CA VAL A 76 -32.30 37.20 -23.82
C VAL A 76 -31.83 35.81 -24.26
N ASN A 77 -32.59 34.78 -23.90
CA ASN A 77 -32.33 33.40 -24.29
C ASN A 77 -33.22 32.94 -25.45
N GLU A 78 -34.44 33.47 -25.54
CA GLU A 78 -35.38 33.11 -26.59
C GLU A 78 -36.02 34.35 -27.20
N VAL A 79 -36.24 34.31 -28.51
CA VAL A 79 -37.06 35.28 -29.23
C VAL A 79 -37.97 34.55 -30.19
N SER A 80 -39.24 34.92 -30.20
CA SER A 80 -40.18 34.55 -31.25
C SER A 80 -40.83 35.79 -31.86
N SER A 81 -41.00 35.75 -33.17
CA SER A 81 -41.69 36.78 -33.92
C SER A 81 -43.19 36.60 -33.78
N GLY A 82 -43.90 37.66 -33.40
CA GLY A 82 -45.35 37.70 -33.31
C GLY A 82 -46.01 38.26 -34.57
N GLU A 83 -47.26 38.70 -34.43
CA GLU A 83 -48.05 39.30 -35.51
C GLU A 83 -47.65 40.76 -35.80
N ASN A 84 -47.88 41.20 -37.03
CA ASN A 84 -47.74 42.60 -37.43
C ASN A 84 -49.13 43.26 -37.49
N ASN A 85 -49.34 44.32 -36.72
CA ASN A 85 -50.63 45.03 -36.66
C ASN A 85 -50.78 46.15 -37.72
N HIS A 86 -49.99 46.10 -38.80
CA HIS A 86 -49.80 47.12 -39.84
C HIS A 86 -48.98 48.36 -39.42
N TRP A 87 -48.81 48.61 -38.13
CA TRP A 87 -48.04 49.76 -37.62
C TRP A 87 -46.74 49.33 -36.95
N GLN A 88 -46.78 48.20 -36.24
CA GLN A 88 -45.71 47.68 -35.41
C GLN A 88 -45.63 46.16 -35.54
N MET A 89 -44.42 45.65 -35.39
CA MET A 89 -44.13 44.22 -35.31
C MET A 89 -44.06 43.80 -33.83
N CYS A 90 -44.76 42.73 -33.47
CA CYS A 90 -44.69 42.16 -32.13
C CYS A 90 -43.56 41.13 -32.04
N TYR A 91 -42.87 41.09 -30.90
CA TYR A 91 -41.89 40.06 -30.56
C TYR A 91 -42.14 39.59 -29.12
N HIS A 92 -41.93 38.30 -28.89
CA HIS A 92 -41.93 37.71 -27.56
C HIS A 92 -40.50 37.32 -27.20
N LEU A 93 -40.04 37.75 -26.04
CA LEU A 93 -38.68 37.55 -25.55
C LEU A 93 -38.71 36.82 -24.22
N THR A 94 -37.91 35.76 -24.09
CA THR A 94 -37.64 35.14 -22.78
C THR A 94 -36.26 35.57 -22.30
N ILE A 95 -36.26 36.26 -21.17
CA ILE A 95 -35.08 36.80 -20.49
C ILE A 95 -34.81 35.98 -19.22
N VAL A 96 -33.56 35.56 -19.03
CA VAL A 96 -33.12 34.71 -17.93
C VAL A 96 -31.91 35.32 -17.22
N PRO A 97 -31.61 34.97 -15.95
CA PRO A 97 -30.39 35.44 -15.31
C PRO A 97 -29.14 34.78 -15.94
N PRO A 98 -27.95 35.40 -15.83
CA PRO A 98 -26.70 34.79 -16.31
C PRO A 98 -26.44 33.37 -15.77
N LEU A 99 -26.87 33.07 -14.53
CA LEU A 99 -26.77 31.74 -13.92
C LEU A 99 -27.43 30.63 -14.75
N TRP A 100 -28.45 30.95 -15.53
CA TRP A 100 -29.14 29.99 -16.39
C TRP A 100 -28.18 29.32 -17.39
N ARG A 101 -27.13 30.00 -17.85
CA ARG A 101 -26.12 29.44 -18.76
C ARG A 101 -25.44 28.19 -18.20
N CYS A 102 -25.31 28.08 -16.87
CA CYS A 102 -24.77 26.89 -16.22
C CYS A 102 -25.59 25.62 -16.52
N GLY A 103 -26.86 25.75 -16.92
CA GLY A 103 -27.72 24.63 -17.32
C GLY A 103 -27.45 24.14 -18.75
N LEU A 104 -26.70 24.88 -19.57
CA LEU A 104 -26.39 24.50 -20.95
C LEU A 104 -25.15 23.61 -21.08
N ARG A 105 -24.35 23.50 -20.01
CA ARG A 105 -23.10 22.74 -20.01
C ARG A 105 -23.18 21.57 -19.03
N GLN A 106 -22.89 20.37 -19.54
CA GLN A 106 -22.82 19.12 -18.77
C GLN A 106 -21.39 18.60 -18.75
N ASN A 107 -20.94 18.05 -17.62
CA ASN A 107 -19.54 17.70 -17.44
C ASN A 107 -19.31 16.51 -16.49
N PHE A 108 -18.09 15.97 -16.54
CA PHE A 108 -17.52 15.07 -15.53
C PHE A 108 -16.25 15.71 -14.98
N ARG A 109 -16.23 16.01 -13.68
CA ARG A 109 -15.13 16.77 -13.08
C ARG A 109 -14.96 16.45 -11.61
N ILE A 110 -13.70 16.44 -11.17
CA ILE A 110 -13.32 16.26 -9.78
C ILE A 110 -12.80 17.59 -9.22
N PHE A 111 -13.31 17.97 -8.05
CA PHE A 111 -12.81 19.05 -7.21
C PHE A 111 -12.18 18.43 -5.95
N GLN A 112 -10.93 18.80 -5.66
CA GLN A 112 -10.18 18.27 -4.53
C GLN A 112 -9.67 19.40 -3.66
N GLN A 113 -9.79 19.24 -2.35
CA GLN A 113 -9.30 20.20 -1.34
C GLN A 113 -9.81 21.62 -1.60
N GLN A 114 -11.07 21.75 -2.05
CA GLN A 114 -11.70 23.02 -2.37
C GLN A 114 -12.97 23.22 -1.55
N ASP A 115 -13.16 24.44 -1.06
CA ASP A 115 -14.38 24.84 -0.36
C ASP A 115 -15.51 25.20 -1.35
N ILE A 116 -16.72 25.36 -0.81
CA ILE A 116 -17.91 25.66 -1.62
C ILE A 116 -17.74 26.95 -2.42
N ARG A 117 -17.05 27.95 -1.87
CA ARG A 117 -16.81 29.24 -2.51
C ARG A 117 -15.90 29.08 -3.73
N THR A 118 -14.85 28.29 -3.62
CA THR A 118 -13.87 28.04 -4.69
C THR A 118 -14.49 27.23 -5.82
N ILE A 119 -15.26 26.18 -5.49
CA ILE A 119 -15.99 25.38 -6.49
C ILE A 119 -17.01 26.26 -7.23
N SER A 120 -17.80 27.04 -6.48
CA SER A 120 -18.78 27.97 -7.05
C SER A 120 -18.11 29.00 -7.97
N SER A 121 -17.05 29.67 -7.49
CA SER A 121 -16.29 30.65 -8.27
C SER A 121 -15.80 30.07 -9.60
N THR A 122 -15.25 28.86 -9.58
CA THR A 122 -14.73 28.19 -10.77
C THR A 122 -15.82 28.00 -11.82
N LEU A 123 -16.95 27.41 -11.44
CA LEU A 123 -18.03 27.11 -12.38
C LEU A 123 -18.79 28.36 -12.82
N LEU A 124 -19.00 29.33 -11.94
CA LEU A 124 -19.65 30.60 -12.27
C LEU A 124 -18.81 31.40 -13.27
N ASN A 125 -17.50 31.52 -13.04
CA ASN A 125 -16.60 32.23 -13.96
C ASN A 125 -16.52 31.56 -15.34
N GLU A 126 -16.45 30.23 -15.38
CA GLU A 126 -16.43 29.47 -16.65
C GLU A 126 -17.73 29.64 -17.47
N ASN A 127 -18.84 29.99 -16.83
CA ASN A 127 -20.14 30.27 -17.48
C ASN A 127 -20.45 31.77 -17.62
N GLY A 128 -19.48 32.65 -17.34
CA GLY A 128 -19.63 34.10 -17.50
C GLY A 128 -20.53 34.76 -16.45
N VAL A 129 -20.72 34.13 -15.29
CA VAL A 129 -21.43 34.72 -14.14
C VAL A 129 -20.41 35.40 -13.23
N THR A 130 -20.10 36.67 -13.52
CA THR A 130 -19.05 37.42 -12.82
C THR A 130 -19.54 38.13 -11.56
N GLU A 131 -20.82 38.52 -11.53
CA GLU A 131 -21.41 39.30 -10.44
C GLU A 131 -22.18 38.38 -9.48
N TRP A 132 -21.50 37.95 -8.41
CA TRP A 132 -22.13 37.16 -7.35
C TRP A 132 -21.58 37.51 -5.96
N THR A 133 -22.35 37.21 -4.92
CA THR A 133 -22.02 37.54 -3.53
C THR A 133 -22.38 36.40 -2.59
N PRO A 134 -21.39 35.76 -1.94
CA PRO A 134 -21.62 34.81 -0.86
C PRO A 134 -21.88 35.53 0.46
N VAL A 135 -23.04 35.25 1.05
CA VAL A 135 -23.51 35.74 2.35
C VAL A 135 -23.64 34.51 3.27
N PHE A 136 -22.50 34.04 3.76
CA PHE A 136 -22.40 32.86 4.61
C PHE A 136 -22.15 33.26 6.06
N TYR A 137 -23.02 32.80 6.97
CA TYR A 137 -22.89 32.93 8.41
C TYR A 137 -22.27 31.69 9.06
N GLU A 138 -22.24 30.58 8.33
CA GLU A 138 -21.71 29.30 8.78
C GLU A 138 -20.40 28.93 8.06
N PRO A 139 -19.52 28.14 8.70
CA PRO A 139 -18.32 27.65 8.05
C PRO A 139 -18.66 26.53 7.05
N HIS A 140 -18.15 26.66 5.82
CA HIS A 140 -18.22 25.64 4.76
C HIS A 140 -16.79 25.23 4.35
N PRO A 141 -16.14 24.30 5.05
CA PRO A 141 -14.75 23.96 4.83
C PRO A 141 -14.52 23.21 3.51
N ALA A 142 -13.24 23.07 3.19
CA ALA A 142 -12.79 22.38 1.99
C ALA A 142 -13.21 20.90 2.00
N ARG A 143 -13.76 20.45 0.88
CA ARG A 143 -14.08 19.05 0.63
C ARG A 143 -12.83 18.34 0.13
N GLU A 144 -12.49 17.20 0.74
CA GLU A 144 -11.35 16.36 0.29
C GLU A 144 -11.56 15.91 -1.16
N PHE A 145 -12.80 15.54 -1.51
CA PHE A 145 -13.16 15.00 -2.81
C PHE A 145 -14.64 15.28 -3.11
N CYS A 146 -14.92 15.92 -4.25
CA CYS A 146 -16.27 16.20 -4.73
C CYS A 146 -16.32 16.08 -6.25
N VAL A 147 -17.33 15.40 -6.78
CA VAL A 147 -17.42 15.01 -8.18
C VAL A 147 -18.73 15.56 -8.77
N GLN A 148 -18.58 16.29 -9.86
CA GLN A 148 -19.65 16.54 -10.83
C GLN A 148 -19.70 15.33 -11.76
N TYR A 149 -20.78 14.55 -11.73
CA TYR A 149 -20.85 13.27 -12.44
C TYR A 149 -22.00 13.27 -13.45
N GLY A 150 -21.70 13.64 -14.70
CA GLY A 150 -22.67 13.56 -15.79
C GLY A 150 -23.88 14.48 -15.62
N GLU A 151 -23.74 15.56 -14.85
CA GLU A 151 -24.79 16.53 -14.53
C GLU A 151 -24.43 17.92 -15.09
N THR A 152 -25.43 18.79 -15.27
CA THR A 152 -25.16 20.17 -15.70
C THR A 152 -24.43 20.95 -14.62
N ASP A 153 -23.72 22.02 -14.95
CA ASP A 153 -23.08 22.84 -13.91
C ASP A 153 -24.12 23.45 -12.97
N LEU A 154 -25.31 23.80 -13.48
CA LEU A 154 -26.41 24.31 -12.68
C LEU A 154 -26.95 23.25 -11.71
N ASP A 155 -27.16 22.02 -12.17
CA ASP A 155 -27.63 20.93 -11.31
C ASP A 155 -26.61 20.60 -10.22
N PHE A 156 -25.32 20.55 -10.58
CA PHE A 156 -24.23 20.32 -9.64
C PHE A 156 -24.14 21.43 -8.58
N LEU A 157 -24.13 22.70 -9.01
CA LEU A 157 -24.11 23.84 -8.09
C LEU A 157 -25.35 23.84 -7.19
N THR A 158 -26.53 23.60 -7.77
CA THR A 158 -27.79 23.60 -7.02
C THR A 158 -27.81 22.48 -5.98
N ARG A 159 -27.40 21.25 -6.32
CA ARG A 159 -27.34 20.16 -5.33
C ARG A 159 -26.29 20.40 -4.27
N LEU A 160 -25.13 20.96 -4.65
CA LEU A 160 -24.03 21.18 -3.73
C LEU A 160 -24.36 22.33 -2.75
N TRP A 161 -24.97 23.41 -3.24
CA TRP A 161 -25.49 24.47 -2.38
C TRP A 161 -26.57 23.94 -1.45
N ALA A 162 -27.52 23.14 -1.94
CA ALA A 162 -28.56 22.54 -1.09
C ALA A 162 -27.97 21.61 0.00
N GLU A 163 -26.94 20.81 -0.32
CA GLU A 163 -26.22 19.95 0.63
C GLU A 163 -25.55 20.78 1.74
N GLU A 164 -24.99 21.93 1.38
CA GLU A 164 -24.42 22.92 2.31
C GLU A 164 -25.49 23.85 2.92
N GLY A 165 -26.77 23.59 2.71
CA GLY A 165 -27.89 24.39 3.20
C GLY A 165 -28.03 25.77 2.53
N ILE A 166 -27.22 26.10 1.54
CA ILE A 166 -27.23 27.37 0.82
C ILE A 166 -28.42 27.42 -0.14
N PHE A 167 -29.16 28.52 -0.10
CA PHE A 167 -30.14 28.91 -1.12
C PHE A 167 -29.66 30.14 -1.89
N TYR A 168 -30.19 30.34 -3.09
CA TYR A 168 -29.81 31.48 -3.91
C TYR A 168 -31.00 32.29 -4.42
N PHE A 169 -30.71 33.55 -4.77
CA PHE A 169 -31.66 34.46 -5.40
C PHE A 169 -30.91 35.58 -6.12
N ASP A 170 -31.58 36.24 -7.06
CA ASP A 170 -31.06 37.43 -7.72
C ASP A 170 -31.33 38.69 -6.91
N TRP A 171 -30.30 39.50 -6.73
CA TRP A 171 -30.37 40.79 -6.07
C TRP A 171 -30.08 41.92 -7.07
N THR A 172 -30.79 43.02 -6.91
CA THR A 172 -30.60 44.24 -7.71
C THR A 172 -30.67 45.44 -6.76
N PRO A 173 -29.73 46.39 -6.83
CA PRO A 173 -29.75 47.56 -5.99
C PRO A 173 -30.98 48.44 -6.30
N PRO A 174 -31.46 49.23 -5.34
CA PRO A 174 -32.61 50.12 -5.56
C PRO A 174 -32.37 51.17 -6.65
N GLU A 175 -31.13 51.64 -6.82
CA GLU A 175 -30.79 52.79 -7.67
C GLU A 175 -30.12 52.41 -9.00
N GLY A 176 -30.09 51.12 -9.38
CA GLY A 176 -29.42 50.71 -10.61
C GLY A 176 -29.79 49.33 -11.14
N PRO A 177 -29.41 49.01 -12.38
CA PRO A 177 -29.74 47.75 -13.05
C PRO A 177 -28.73 46.62 -12.77
N GLU A 178 -27.73 46.82 -11.90
CA GLU A 178 -26.71 45.81 -11.62
C GLU A 178 -27.31 44.59 -10.91
N GLN A 179 -27.45 43.48 -11.62
CA GLN A 179 -27.93 42.24 -11.03
C GLN A 179 -26.76 41.42 -10.48
N LYS A 180 -26.94 40.86 -9.29
CA LYS A 180 -25.98 39.96 -8.65
C LYS A 180 -26.66 38.67 -8.22
N LEU A 181 -26.00 37.54 -8.38
CA LEU A 181 -26.40 36.29 -7.75
C LEU A 181 -26.00 36.31 -6.28
N VAL A 182 -26.94 36.13 -5.36
CA VAL A 182 -26.64 36.01 -3.92
C VAL A 182 -26.75 34.54 -3.51
N LEU A 183 -25.71 34.03 -2.86
CA LEU A 183 -25.71 32.72 -2.21
C LEU A 183 -25.80 32.96 -0.71
N CYS A 184 -26.79 32.36 -0.04
CA CYS A 184 -27.09 32.64 1.35
C CYS A 184 -27.42 31.36 2.13
N ASP A 185 -26.91 31.23 3.35
CA ASP A 185 -27.11 30.05 4.21
C ASP A 185 -28.05 30.32 5.40
N ASP A 186 -28.46 31.59 5.61
CA ASP A 186 -29.28 32.02 6.74
C ASP A 186 -30.23 33.18 6.38
N VAL A 187 -31.43 33.18 6.99
CA VAL A 187 -32.42 34.26 6.81
C VAL A 187 -31.89 35.65 7.17
N ALA A 188 -30.88 35.76 8.04
CA ALA A 188 -30.23 37.03 8.39
C ALA A 188 -29.62 37.75 7.17
N GLY A 189 -29.22 37.01 6.13
CA GLY A 189 -28.70 37.57 4.89
C GLY A 189 -29.79 38.15 3.96
N VAL A 190 -31.07 37.97 4.29
CA VAL A 190 -32.21 38.45 3.50
C VAL A 190 -32.62 39.86 3.93
N SER A 191 -32.61 40.78 2.97
CA SER A 191 -32.91 42.20 3.22
C SER A 191 -34.39 42.46 3.57
N THR A 192 -34.67 43.40 4.48
CA THR A 192 -36.04 43.75 4.90
C THR A 192 -36.63 44.89 4.07
N LEU A 193 -37.95 44.82 3.84
CA LEU A 193 -38.78 45.87 3.23
C LEU A 193 -39.49 46.73 4.29
N GLY A 194 -39.34 46.42 5.58
CA GLY A 194 -40.08 47.08 6.65
C GLY A 194 -41.54 46.59 6.72
N GLU A 195 -42.44 47.47 7.14
CA GLU A 195 -43.86 47.16 7.32
C GLU A 195 -44.64 47.23 5.99
N ILE A 196 -45.44 46.20 5.72
CA ILE A 196 -46.34 46.14 4.57
C ILE A 196 -47.77 45.92 5.08
N PRO A 197 -48.69 46.87 4.88
CA PRO A 197 -50.05 46.75 5.36
C PRO A 197 -50.88 45.75 4.55
N PHE A 198 -51.74 45.01 5.23
CA PHE A 198 -52.83 44.26 4.63
C PHE A 198 -54.01 45.19 4.32
N ASN A 199 -54.42 45.27 3.06
CA ASN A 199 -55.60 46.03 2.65
C ASN A 199 -56.39 45.25 1.58
N PRO A 200 -57.49 44.57 1.95
CA PRO A 200 -58.31 43.82 1.01
C PRO A 200 -59.17 44.69 0.09
N ASN A 201 -59.25 46.00 0.32
CA ASN A 201 -60.01 46.92 -0.52
C ASN A 201 -59.17 47.43 -1.71
N THR A 202 -59.36 46.82 -2.87
CA THR A 202 -58.69 47.17 -4.13
C THR A 202 -59.45 48.23 -4.95
N ALA A 203 -60.64 48.67 -4.49
CA ALA A 203 -61.49 49.60 -5.24
C ALA A 203 -61.10 51.08 -5.08
N THR A 204 -60.34 51.43 -4.05
CA THR A 204 -59.77 52.77 -3.86
C THR A 204 -58.32 52.78 -4.33
N GLU A 205 -57.91 53.79 -5.08
CA GLU A 205 -56.52 53.96 -5.53
C GLU A 205 -55.59 53.99 -4.30
N VAL A 206 -54.89 52.88 -4.06
CA VAL A 206 -53.97 52.77 -2.93
C VAL A 206 -52.61 53.27 -3.42
N SER A 207 -52.24 54.50 -3.07
CA SER A 207 -50.94 55.08 -3.38
C SER A 207 -49.76 54.37 -2.68
N THR A 208 -50.06 53.50 -1.71
CA THR A 208 -49.08 52.83 -0.84
C THR A 208 -49.05 51.33 -1.13
N ALA A 209 -47.85 50.73 -1.17
CA ALA A 209 -47.71 49.29 -1.35
C ALA A 209 -48.46 48.52 -0.24
N CYS A 210 -49.38 47.64 -0.62
CA CYS A 210 -50.15 46.80 0.31
C CYS A 210 -50.30 45.37 -0.22
N ILE A 211 -50.67 44.46 0.68
CA ILE A 211 -51.07 43.08 0.35
C ILE A 211 -52.60 43.01 0.38
N SER A 212 -53.21 42.64 -0.75
CA SER A 212 -54.66 42.60 -0.91
C SER A 212 -55.28 41.24 -0.60
N SER A 213 -54.50 40.16 -0.75
CA SER A 213 -54.89 38.83 -0.32
C SER A 213 -53.75 38.18 0.45
N PHE A 214 -54.06 37.55 1.58
CA PHE A 214 -53.10 36.82 2.40
C PHE A 214 -53.73 35.51 2.85
N ARG A 215 -53.28 34.38 2.29
CA ARG A 215 -53.84 33.04 2.54
C ARG A 215 -52.81 32.17 3.24
N TYR A 216 -52.93 32.04 4.56
CA TYR A 216 -52.11 31.14 5.36
C TYR A 216 -52.43 29.67 5.05
N ARG A 217 -51.39 28.85 4.97
CA ARG A 217 -51.47 27.40 4.78
C ARG A 217 -50.42 26.71 5.64
N ALA A 218 -50.87 25.75 6.45
CA ALA A 218 -50.00 24.79 7.13
C ALA A 218 -50.34 23.36 6.68
N ARG A 219 -49.34 22.49 6.60
CA ARG A 219 -49.50 21.06 6.30
C ARG A 219 -48.53 20.22 7.13
N THR A 220 -48.82 18.93 7.25
CA THR A 220 -47.89 17.98 7.87
C THR A 220 -46.68 17.71 6.98
N GLY A 221 -45.53 17.41 7.58
CA GLY A 221 -44.30 16.99 6.92
C GLY A 221 -43.39 16.20 7.87
N PRO A 222 -42.15 15.89 7.48
CA PRO A 222 -41.21 15.18 8.34
C PRO A 222 -41.03 15.86 9.70
N SER A 223 -40.92 15.07 10.78
CA SER A 223 -40.80 15.56 12.16
C SER A 223 -39.38 15.49 12.72
N SER A 224 -38.50 14.71 12.11
CA SER A 224 -37.08 14.62 12.46
C SER A 224 -36.28 14.07 11.28
N VAL A 225 -35.00 14.40 11.25
CA VAL A 225 -33.99 13.73 10.43
C VAL A 225 -32.97 13.08 11.37
N GLU A 226 -32.69 11.81 11.14
CA GLU A 226 -31.58 11.06 11.70
C GLU A 226 -30.60 10.78 10.56
N THR A 227 -29.35 11.19 10.69
CA THR A 227 -28.34 10.96 9.65
C THR A 227 -27.15 10.22 10.22
N GLN A 228 -26.65 9.23 9.47
CA GLN A 228 -25.53 8.41 9.89
C GLN A 228 -24.48 8.26 8.79
N ASP A 229 -23.20 8.30 9.14
CA ASP A 229 -22.09 8.02 8.23
C ASP A 229 -20.99 7.18 8.91
N TYR A 230 -20.15 6.55 8.10
CA TYR A 230 -19.03 5.72 8.52
C TYR A 230 -17.69 6.34 8.07
N THR A 231 -16.68 6.25 8.93
CA THR A 231 -15.30 6.54 8.56
C THR A 231 -14.37 5.43 9.02
N PHE A 232 -13.59 4.89 8.07
CA PHE A 232 -12.62 3.84 8.37
C PHE A 232 -11.45 4.33 9.23
N LYS A 233 -11.22 5.66 9.29
CA LYS A 233 -10.18 6.27 10.14
C LYS A 233 -10.53 6.18 11.62
N THR A 234 -11.83 6.18 11.95
CA THR A 234 -12.33 6.12 13.32
C THR A 234 -13.56 5.19 13.36
N PRO A 235 -13.39 3.87 13.17
CA PRO A 235 -14.50 2.94 12.93
C PRO A 235 -15.45 2.76 14.13
N ALA A 236 -15.00 3.14 15.34
CA ALA A 236 -15.81 3.11 16.56
C ALA A 236 -16.62 4.41 16.79
N TRP A 237 -16.36 5.48 16.03
CA TRP A 237 -17.15 6.70 16.11
C TRP A 237 -18.56 6.43 15.57
N PRO A 238 -19.63 6.69 16.35
CA PRO A 238 -21.00 6.35 15.93
C PRO A 238 -21.46 7.06 14.66
N GLY A 239 -20.93 8.27 14.42
CA GLY A 239 -21.25 9.09 13.25
C GLY A 239 -22.75 9.34 13.09
N TRP A 240 -23.50 9.46 14.19
CA TRP A 240 -24.97 9.57 14.22
C TRP A 240 -25.39 10.95 14.74
N TYR A 241 -26.25 11.64 13.99
CA TYR A 241 -26.78 12.94 14.37
C TYR A 241 -28.29 13.03 14.15
N SER A 242 -28.99 13.57 15.14
CA SER A 242 -30.44 13.76 15.16
C SER A 242 -30.79 15.24 15.11
N ARG A 243 -31.81 15.61 14.33
CA ARG A 243 -32.46 16.92 14.42
C ARG A 243 -33.97 16.77 14.37
N ALA A 244 -34.62 17.16 15.47
CA ALA A 244 -36.06 17.35 15.51
C ALA A 244 -36.48 18.63 14.77
N ALA A 245 -37.64 18.56 14.10
CA ALA A 245 -38.26 19.71 13.48
C ALA A 245 -38.86 20.67 14.51
N GLU A 246 -38.80 21.96 14.19
CA GLU A 246 -39.48 23.02 14.93
C GLU A 246 -40.84 23.34 14.29
N ASN A 247 -41.72 24.03 15.03
CA ASN A 247 -43.02 24.52 14.53
C ASN A 247 -43.90 23.44 13.88
N LEU A 248 -44.18 22.37 14.63
CA LEU A 248 -44.97 21.22 14.16
C LEU A 248 -46.47 21.51 13.98
N ASN A 249 -46.99 22.64 14.46
CA ASN A 249 -48.40 23.03 14.32
C ASN A 249 -49.40 21.93 14.75
N GLY A 250 -49.09 21.24 15.85
CA GLY A 250 -49.92 20.16 16.40
C GLY A 250 -49.74 18.79 15.73
N GLN A 251 -48.82 18.66 14.76
CA GLN A 251 -48.48 17.39 14.13
C GLN A 251 -47.83 16.41 15.12
N ARG A 252 -48.02 15.11 14.87
CA ARG A 252 -47.26 14.02 15.50
C ARG A 252 -45.76 14.05 15.16
N THR A 253 -44.96 13.45 16.03
CA THR A 253 -43.49 13.39 15.96
C THR A 253 -42.94 12.09 15.35
N GLN A 254 -43.81 11.25 14.77
CA GLN A 254 -43.46 9.91 14.29
C GLN A 254 -42.96 9.84 12.83
N TYR A 255 -42.90 10.97 12.12
CA TYR A 255 -42.57 11.04 10.69
C TYR A 255 -41.08 11.31 10.50
N GLU A 256 -40.26 10.36 10.95
CA GLU A 256 -38.80 10.42 10.86
C GLU A 256 -38.31 10.13 9.43
N ILE A 257 -37.24 10.81 9.04
CA ILE A 257 -36.39 10.44 7.89
C ILE A 257 -35.06 9.93 8.43
N PHE A 258 -34.67 8.73 8.02
CA PHE A 258 -33.34 8.18 8.27
C PHE A 258 -32.50 8.25 7.00
N ASP A 259 -31.36 8.94 7.06
CA ASP A 259 -30.47 9.22 5.94
C ASP A 259 -29.12 8.52 6.12
N TYR A 260 -28.71 7.74 5.11
CA TYR A 260 -27.42 7.05 5.06
C TYR A 260 -26.96 6.83 3.61
N PRO A 261 -25.70 7.16 3.26
CA PRO A 261 -24.68 7.77 4.11
C PRO A 261 -24.85 9.30 4.22
N GLY A 262 -24.63 9.84 5.43
CA GLY A 262 -24.84 11.25 5.75
C GLY A 262 -23.79 12.25 5.24
N ARG A 263 -22.67 11.80 4.65
CA ARG A 263 -21.64 12.63 3.97
C ARG A 263 -20.82 13.57 4.86
N PHE A 264 -20.65 13.25 6.13
CA PHE A 264 -19.83 14.02 7.07
C PHE A 264 -18.77 13.13 7.73
N LYS A 265 -17.65 13.74 8.16
CA LYS A 265 -16.55 13.03 8.85
C LYS A 265 -16.20 13.67 10.19
N ASP A 266 -17.02 14.62 10.64
CA ASP A 266 -16.92 15.31 11.92
C ASP A 266 -18.31 15.68 12.45
N GLU A 267 -18.34 16.09 13.71
CA GLU A 267 -19.56 16.42 14.44
C GLU A 267 -20.24 17.70 13.96
N SER A 268 -19.48 18.74 13.60
CA SER A 268 -20.07 20.01 13.19
C SER A 268 -20.87 19.87 11.89
N HIS A 269 -20.34 19.15 10.89
CA HIS A 269 -21.06 18.90 9.64
C HIS A 269 -22.24 17.96 9.84
N GLY A 270 -22.09 16.92 10.67
CA GLY A 270 -23.20 15.99 10.93
C GLY A 270 -24.41 16.68 11.54
N GLN A 271 -24.20 17.58 12.52
CA GLN A 271 -25.27 18.40 13.08
C GLN A 271 -25.84 19.40 12.07
N ALA A 272 -24.99 20.07 11.29
CA ALA A 272 -25.41 21.02 10.28
C ALA A 272 -26.27 20.36 9.20
N PHE A 273 -25.85 19.23 8.65
CA PHE A 273 -26.56 18.51 7.60
C PHE A 273 -27.90 17.96 8.07
N ALA A 274 -27.99 17.40 9.29
CA ALA A 274 -29.27 17.00 9.88
C ALA A 274 -30.26 18.17 9.94
N ARG A 275 -29.77 19.36 10.35
CA ARG A 275 -30.56 20.59 10.36
C ARG A 275 -30.95 21.06 8.96
N TYR A 276 -30.02 21.10 8.03
CA TYR A 276 -30.29 21.56 6.66
C TYR A 276 -31.32 20.67 5.97
N GLN A 277 -31.23 19.36 6.15
CA GLN A 277 -32.19 18.42 5.61
C GLN A 277 -33.59 18.64 6.21
N ILE A 278 -33.74 18.70 7.54
CA ILE A 278 -35.08 18.86 8.12
C ILE A 278 -35.72 20.21 7.75
N GLU A 279 -34.93 21.28 7.66
CA GLU A 279 -35.38 22.59 7.18
C GLU A 279 -35.81 22.54 5.71
N GLY A 280 -35.03 21.87 4.85
CA GLY A 280 -35.35 21.67 3.43
C GLY A 280 -36.60 20.80 3.20
N TRP A 281 -36.74 19.70 3.93
CA TRP A 281 -37.94 18.85 3.88
C TRP A 281 -39.21 19.56 4.37
N ARG A 282 -39.04 20.59 5.20
CA ARG A 282 -40.15 21.37 5.78
C ARG A 282 -40.35 22.74 5.13
N HIS A 283 -39.61 23.06 4.07
CA HIS A 283 -39.60 24.38 3.43
C HIS A 283 -40.98 24.92 3.00
N ASP A 284 -41.97 24.04 2.81
CA ASP A 284 -43.33 24.38 2.40
C ASP A 284 -44.43 23.88 3.38
N THR A 285 -44.04 23.55 4.62
CA THR A 285 -44.97 23.08 5.66
C THR A 285 -45.78 24.20 6.29
N GLU A 286 -45.26 25.43 6.28
CA GLU A 286 -45.93 26.62 6.78
C GLU A 286 -45.66 27.79 5.83
N THR A 287 -46.70 28.23 5.12
CA THR A 287 -46.59 29.17 4.01
C THR A 287 -47.76 30.15 4.01
N ALA A 288 -47.62 31.27 3.32
CA ALA A 288 -48.70 32.16 2.97
C ALA A 288 -48.67 32.44 1.46
N THR A 289 -49.81 32.31 0.78
CA THR A 289 -49.97 32.75 -0.62
C THR A 289 -50.62 34.12 -0.63
N CYS A 290 -50.03 35.06 -1.35
CA CYS A 290 -50.34 36.47 -1.25
C CYS A 290 -50.54 37.11 -2.63
N ILE A 291 -51.38 38.15 -2.69
CA ILE A 291 -51.57 39.01 -3.87
C ILE A 291 -51.23 40.46 -3.47
N SER A 292 -50.48 41.16 -4.31
CA SER A 292 -50.12 42.57 -4.14
C SER A 292 -49.96 43.27 -5.49
N HIS A 293 -50.05 44.59 -5.52
CA HIS A 293 -49.69 45.41 -6.69
C HIS A 293 -48.26 45.97 -6.57
N SER A 294 -47.46 45.49 -5.61
CA SER A 294 -46.10 45.98 -5.38
C SER A 294 -45.06 45.19 -6.18
N PRO A 295 -44.18 45.86 -6.94
CA PRO A 295 -43.09 45.20 -7.67
C PRO A 295 -41.96 44.72 -6.74
N VAL A 296 -41.91 45.14 -5.47
CA VAL A 296 -40.74 44.91 -4.59
C VAL A 296 -40.80 43.62 -3.77
N LEU A 297 -41.97 42.97 -3.68
CA LEU A 297 -42.17 41.71 -2.96
C LEU A 297 -41.67 40.53 -3.83
N ARG A 298 -40.45 40.07 -3.57
CA ARG A 298 -39.73 39.07 -4.37
C ARG A 298 -38.75 38.25 -3.52
N PRO A 299 -38.28 37.08 -3.98
CA PRO A 299 -37.21 36.33 -3.30
C PRO A 299 -36.02 37.23 -2.93
N GLY A 300 -35.44 37.00 -1.75
CA GLY A 300 -34.39 37.86 -1.21
C GLY A 300 -34.91 39.07 -0.41
N LYS A 301 -36.23 39.13 -0.19
CA LYS A 301 -36.89 40.11 0.66
C LYS A 301 -37.68 39.47 1.81
N ARG A 302 -37.62 40.11 2.97
CA ARG A 302 -38.54 39.88 4.10
C ARG A 302 -39.34 41.14 4.40
N PHE A 303 -40.51 40.98 5.01
CA PHE A 303 -41.40 42.09 5.37
C PHE A 303 -42.16 41.76 6.66
N ARG A 304 -42.57 42.80 7.39
CA ARG A 304 -43.47 42.68 8.53
C ARG A 304 -44.90 42.94 8.07
N LEU A 305 -45.79 41.94 8.16
CA LEU A 305 -47.21 42.14 7.87
C LEU A 305 -47.86 42.95 9.00
N THR A 306 -48.66 43.95 8.65
CA THR A 306 -49.44 44.75 9.60
C THR A 306 -50.89 44.91 9.17
N GLY A 307 -51.80 45.12 10.13
CA GLY A 307 -53.21 45.39 9.83
C GLY A 307 -54.05 44.18 9.38
N HIS A 308 -53.51 42.96 9.44
CA HIS A 308 -54.31 41.76 9.17
C HIS A 308 -55.25 41.46 10.35
N PRO A 309 -56.52 41.05 10.14
CA PRO A 309 -57.48 40.77 11.23
C PRO A 309 -57.05 39.66 12.20
N SER A 310 -56.17 38.77 11.75
CA SER A 310 -55.56 37.74 12.59
C SER A 310 -54.18 38.21 13.06
N ASP A 311 -54.07 38.49 14.36
CA ASP A 311 -52.84 39.02 14.99
C ASP A 311 -51.64 38.07 14.88
N THR A 312 -51.87 36.76 14.84
CA THR A 312 -50.80 35.77 14.70
C THR A 312 -50.09 35.86 13.34
N LEU A 313 -50.74 36.43 12.32
CA LEU A 313 -50.16 36.64 10.99
C LEU A 313 -49.41 37.98 10.90
N ASN A 314 -49.63 38.93 11.82
CA ASN A 314 -48.95 40.23 11.88
C ASN A 314 -47.52 40.10 12.42
N ARG A 315 -46.67 39.40 11.66
CA ARG A 315 -45.27 39.04 12.00
C ARG A 315 -44.35 39.22 10.79
N GLU A 316 -43.07 38.91 10.95
CA GLU A 316 -42.13 38.90 9.82
C GLU A 316 -42.30 37.64 8.94
N TRP A 317 -42.26 37.87 7.63
CA TRP A 317 -42.40 36.88 6.57
C TRP A 317 -41.28 37.04 5.56
N GLN A 318 -40.71 35.94 5.10
CA GLN A 318 -39.71 35.88 4.03
C GLN A 318 -40.40 35.48 2.72
N VAL A 319 -40.22 36.26 1.66
CA VAL A 319 -40.75 35.94 0.33
C VAL A 319 -39.89 34.85 -0.30
N VAL A 320 -40.50 33.75 -0.76
CA VAL A 320 -39.80 32.57 -1.30
C VAL A 320 -40.04 32.34 -2.78
N ASN A 321 -41.15 32.86 -3.32
CA ASN A 321 -41.41 32.92 -4.76
C ASN A 321 -42.26 34.15 -5.11
N SER A 322 -42.24 34.58 -6.36
CA SER A 322 -43.11 35.63 -6.89
C SER A 322 -43.36 35.45 -8.38
N MET A 323 -44.60 35.69 -8.81
CA MET A 323 -45.05 35.80 -10.18
C MET A 323 -45.59 37.22 -10.38
N LEU A 324 -44.76 38.08 -10.97
CA LEU A 324 -45.08 39.47 -11.25
C LEU A 324 -45.52 39.62 -12.70
N THR A 325 -46.73 40.10 -12.91
CA THR A 325 -47.31 40.31 -14.24
C THR A 325 -47.61 41.79 -14.44
N GLY A 326 -47.32 42.31 -15.63
CA GLY A 326 -47.64 43.68 -16.01
C GLY A 326 -48.27 43.72 -17.39
N SER A 327 -49.29 44.55 -17.55
CA SER A 327 -49.96 44.79 -18.84
C SER A 327 -49.99 46.28 -19.14
N GLN A 328 -49.55 46.64 -20.35
CA GLN A 328 -49.50 48.00 -20.89
C GLN A 328 -50.06 48.00 -22.33
N PRO A 329 -51.38 47.76 -22.51
CA PRO A 329 -51.98 47.62 -23.85
C PRO A 329 -51.81 48.85 -24.74
N GLN A 330 -51.69 50.04 -24.15
CA GLN A 330 -51.49 51.32 -24.85
C GLN A 330 -50.12 51.46 -25.53
N ALA A 331 -49.20 50.51 -25.32
CA ALA A 331 -47.95 50.43 -26.07
C ALA A 331 -48.17 49.96 -27.53
N LEU A 332 -49.25 49.22 -27.78
CA LEU A 332 -49.71 48.84 -29.12
C LEU A 332 -50.53 49.97 -29.74
N HIS A 333 -50.17 50.35 -30.96
CA HIS A 333 -50.96 51.29 -31.75
C HIS A 333 -52.36 50.72 -32.03
N GLY A 334 -53.41 51.50 -31.75
CA GLY A 334 -54.81 51.10 -31.95
C GLY A 334 -55.54 50.52 -30.73
N SER A 335 -54.86 50.35 -29.59
CA SER A 335 -55.49 49.94 -28.32
C SER A 335 -56.22 51.11 -27.65
N GLU A 336 -57.54 51.00 -27.44
CA GLU A 336 -58.34 51.98 -26.68
C GLU A 336 -58.84 51.40 -25.34
N GLY A 337 -58.83 52.22 -24.28
CA GLY A 337 -59.67 51.98 -23.08
C GLY A 337 -59.12 51.15 -21.92
N GLN A 338 -57.90 50.61 -21.98
CA GLN A 338 -57.28 49.87 -20.85
C GLN A 338 -56.03 50.61 -20.32
N GLY A 339 -55.95 50.82 -19.00
CA GLY A 339 -54.80 51.44 -18.33
C GLY A 339 -53.69 50.42 -18.03
N THR A 340 -52.50 50.91 -17.64
CA THR A 340 -51.41 50.02 -17.20
C THR A 340 -51.78 49.32 -15.89
N THR A 341 -51.62 48.00 -15.82
CA THR A 341 -51.85 47.21 -14.60
C THR A 341 -50.60 46.44 -14.19
N LEU A 342 -50.47 46.20 -12.89
CA LEU A 342 -49.39 45.40 -12.30
C LEU A 342 -49.98 44.51 -11.20
N GLU A 343 -49.65 43.24 -11.21
CA GLU A 343 -50.11 42.27 -10.21
C GLU A 343 -49.00 41.30 -9.84
N ASN A 344 -48.84 41.02 -8.56
CA ASN A 344 -47.82 40.16 -8.00
C ASN A 344 -48.46 39.07 -7.14
N HIS A 345 -48.32 37.82 -7.56
CA HIS A 345 -48.67 36.65 -6.77
C HIS A 345 -47.40 36.10 -6.15
N PHE A 346 -47.31 36.05 -4.83
CA PHE A 346 -46.08 35.60 -4.17
C PHE A 346 -46.39 34.67 -3.01
N ALA A 347 -45.45 33.78 -2.69
CA ALA A 347 -45.51 32.97 -1.49
C ALA A 347 -44.46 33.45 -0.50
N ALA A 348 -44.80 33.35 0.78
CA ALA A 348 -43.90 33.65 1.87
C ALA A 348 -43.92 32.55 2.94
N ILE A 349 -42.84 32.44 3.70
CA ILE A 349 -42.75 31.62 4.92
C ILE A 349 -42.52 32.52 6.13
N PRO A 350 -42.78 32.07 7.37
CA PRO A 350 -42.36 32.81 8.55
C PRO A 350 -40.85 33.09 8.54
N ALA A 351 -40.43 34.31 8.87
CA ALA A 351 -39.02 34.70 8.87
C ALA A 351 -38.25 34.32 10.15
N ASP A 352 -38.85 33.50 11.02
CA ASP A 352 -38.20 32.97 12.24
C ASP A 352 -37.35 31.71 11.97
N ARG A 353 -37.27 31.30 10.71
CA ARG A 353 -36.54 30.14 10.23
C ARG A 353 -35.93 30.43 8.87
N THR A 354 -34.88 29.70 8.54
CA THR A 354 -34.22 29.80 7.25
C THR A 354 -34.93 28.93 6.22
N TRP A 355 -35.28 29.52 5.07
CA TRP A 355 -35.74 28.73 3.92
C TRP A 355 -34.57 27.91 3.38
N ARG A 356 -34.77 26.61 3.15
CA ARG A 356 -33.80 25.77 2.45
C ARG A 356 -34.46 25.00 1.33
N MET A 357 -33.67 24.67 0.31
CA MET A 357 -34.13 23.81 -0.76
C MET A 357 -34.30 22.39 -0.21
N GLN A 358 -35.36 21.71 -0.64
CA GLN A 358 -35.50 20.28 -0.39
C GLN A 358 -34.29 19.54 -1.01
N PRO A 359 -33.62 18.63 -0.28
CA PRO A 359 -32.43 17.94 -0.77
C PRO A 359 -32.68 17.29 -2.15
N PRO A 360 -31.99 17.74 -3.22
CA PRO A 360 -32.15 17.15 -4.55
C PRO A 360 -31.46 15.79 -4.63
N ALA A 361 -31.92 14.95 -5.56
CA ALA A 361 -31.29 13.66 -5.81
C ALA A 361 -29.86 13.86 -6.35
N LYS A 362 -28.91 13.10 -5.81
CA LYS A 362 -27.52 13.07 -6.29
C LYS A 362 -27.40 12.14 -7.50
N PRO A 363 -26.56 12.45 -8.52
CA PRO A 363 -26.23 11.48 -9.54
C PRO A 363 -25.61 10.22 -8.91
N SER A 364 -25.93 9.07 -9.49
CA SER A 364 -25.41 7.78 -9.07
C SER A 364 -24.58 7.16 -10.18
N VAL A 365 -23.54 6.42 -9.81
CA VAL A 365 -22.74 5.61 -10.72
C VAL A 365 -23.39 4.23 -10.84
N ASP A 366 -23.83 3.86 -12.04
CA ASP A 366 -24.56 2.61 -12.28
C ASP A 366 -23.74 1.34 -12.03
N GLY A 367 -22.40 1.41 -12.09
CA GLY A 367 -21.55 0.27 -11.84
C GLY A 367 -20.06 0.58 -11.89
N PRO A 368 -19.21 -0.44 -11.67
CA PRO A 368 -17.77 -0.24 -11.56
C PRO A 368 -17.14 0.29 -12.85
N GLN A 369 -16.09 1.09 -12.71
CA GLN A 369 -15.35 1.70 -13.81
C GLN A 369 -13.86 1.39 -13.71
N SER A 370 -13.18 1.33 -14.86
CA SER A 370 -11.72 1.24 -14.88
C SER A 370 -11.08 2.60 -14.58
N ALA A 371 -9.92 2.57 -13.92
CA ALA A 371 -9.07 3.72 -13.70
C ALA A 371 -7.59 3.29 -13.71
N LEU A 372 -6.69 4.26 -13.90
CA LEU A 372 -5.24 4.02 -13.86
C LEU A 372 -4.67 4.52 -12.54
N VAL A 373 -3.79 3.74 -11.92
CA VAL A 373 -3.07 4.16 -10.71
C VAL A 373 -2.03 5.22 -11.08
N THR A 374 -1.97 6.30 -10.31
CA THR A 374 -1.04 7.41 -10.52
C THR A 374 -0.13 7.64 -9.31
N GLY A 375 0.94 8.39 -9.53
CA GLY A 375 1.90 8.76 -8.50
C GLY A 375 2.97 9.72 -9.04
N PRO A 376 3.94 10.11 -8.21
CA PRO A 376 5.03 10.99 -8.62
C PRO A 376 5.85 10.42 -9.78
N ALA A 377 6.45 11.32 -10.57
CA ALA A 377 7.30 10.93 -11.68
C ALA A 377 8.46 10.03 -11.23
N GLY A 378 8.63 8.89 -11.92
CA GLY A 378 9.68 7.91 -11.62
C GLY A 378 9.38 6.96 -10.45
N GLU A 379 8.23 7.09 -9.79
CA GLU A 379 7.81 6.19 -8.72
C GLU A 379 7.00 5.00 -9.26
N GLU A 380 7.29 3.78 -8.78
CA GLU A 380 6.54 2.58 -9.19
C GLU A 380 5.40 2.26 -8.20
N ILE A 381 5.54 2.64 -6.93
CA ILE A 381 4.57 2.33 -5.88
C ILE A 381 4.33 3.60 -5.05
N PHE A 382 3.09 4.10 -5.09
CA PHE A 382 2.69 5.31 -4.35
C PHE A 382 1.42 5.04 -3.54
N CYS A 383 1.58 4.85 -2.22
CA CYS A 383 0.48 4.60 -1.30
C CYS A 383 0.67 5.31 0.04
N ASP A 384 -0.43 5.46 0.79
CA ASP A 384 -0.39 5.98 2.16
C ASP A 384 -0.30 4.87 3.22
N GLU A 385 -0.38 5.26 4.50
CA GLU A 385 -0.30 4.35 5.67
C GLU A 385 -1.40 3.27 5.70
N HIS A 386 -2.47 3.45 4.93
CA HIS A 386 -3.59 2.51 4.82
C HIS A 386 -3.52 1.67 3.54
N GLY A 387 -2.45 1.80 2.74
CA GLY A 387 -2.31 1.12 1.45
C GLY A 387 -3.26 1.65 0.37
N ARG A 388 -3.79 2.87 0.56
CA ARG A 388 -4.63 3.55 -0.44
C ARG A 388 -3.74 4.08 -1.56
N VAL A 389 -4.28 4.16 -2.77
CA VAL A 389 -3.56 4.70 -3.93
C VAL A 389 -4.32 5.88 -4.54
N ARG A 390 -3.64 6.67 -5.39
CA ARG A 390 -4.25 7.71 -6.22
C ARG A 390 -4.54 7.12 -7.59
N ILE A 391 -5.61 7.58 -8.22
CA ILE A 391 -6.07 7.07 -9.50
C ILE A 391 -6.44 8.21 -10.45
N ARG A 392 -6.50 7.90 -11.74
CA ARG A 392 -7.05 8.74 -12.79
C ARG A 392 -8.18 7.98 -13.47
N PHE A 393 -9.39 8.55 -13.40
CA PHE A 393 -10.52 8.08 -14.20
C PHE A 393 -10.35 8.49 -15.67
N HIS A 394 -10.87 7.67 -16.58
CA HIS A 394 -10.75 7.94 -18.03
C HIS A 394 -11.51 9.20 -18.47
N TRP A 395 -12.61 9.54 -17.79
CA TRP A 395 -13.44 10.71 -18.07
C TRP A 395 -12.89 11.99 -17.43
N ASP A 396 -11.94 11.92 -16.50
CA ASP A 396 -11.39 13.10 -15.84
C ASP A 396 -10.36 13.79 -16.72
N ARG A 397 -10.84 14.76 -17.51
CA ARG A 397 -10.01 15.57 -18.41
C ARG A 397 -9.15 16.61 -17.71
N TYR A 398 -9.46 16.95 -16.45
CA TYR A 398 -8.71 17.93 -15.67
C TYR A 398 -7.62 17.28 -14.82
N CYS A 399 -7.58 15.95 -14.79
CA CYS A 399 -6.60 15.16 -14.06
C CYS A 399 -5.17 15.45 -14.54
N PRO A 400 -4.24 15.86 -13.66
CA PRO A 400 -2.83 16.05 -14.01
C PRO A 400 -2.11 14.73 -14.35
N GLY A 401 -2.62 13.58 -13.90
CA GLY A 401 -2.00 12.27 -14.14
C GLY A 401 -0.79 11.97 -13.26
N ASN A 402 -0.66 12.65 -12.12
CA ASN A 402 0.43 12.52 -11.15
C ASN A 402 -0.11 12.22 -9.73
N GLU A 403 0.64 12.52 -8.67
CA GLU A 403 0.25 12.36 -7.26
C GLU A 403 -1.03 13.12 -6.85
N ASP A 404 -1.43 14.15 -7.60
CA ASP A 404 -2.59 15.01 -7.32
C ASP A 404 -3.86 14.57 -8.08
N SER A 405 -3.85 13.38 -8.70
CA SER A 405 -4.89 12.96 -9.66
C SER A 405 -6.30 12.74 -9.10
N SER A 406 -6.42 12.19 -7.88
CA SER A 406 -7.70 11.91 -7.19
C SER A 406 -7.48 11.95 -5.69
N CYS A 407 -8.49 11.77 -4.83
CA CYS A 407 -8.27 11.48 -3.41
C CYS A 407 -7.57 10.12 -3.20
N TRP A 408 -7.20 9.83 -1.96
CA TRP A 408 -6.69 8.51 -1.59
C TRP A 408 -7.81 7.46 -1.58
N VAL A 409 -7.75 6.53 -2.54
CA VAL A 409 -8.78 5.50 -2.75
C VAL A 409 -8.38 4.18 -2.09
N ARG A 410 -9.28 3.61 -1.28
CA ARG A 410 -9.06 2.31 -0.62
C ARG A 410 -9.02 1.18 -1.64
N VAL A 411 -8.17 0.19 -1.37
CA VAL A 411 -7.97 -0.98 -2.22
C VAL A 411 -8.44 -2.23 -1.48
N SER A 412 -9.45 -2.89 -2.03
CA SER A 412 -9.91 -4.20 -1.58
C SER A 412 -8.75 -5.19 -1.62
N GLN A 413 -8.61 -5.97 -0.54
CA GLN A 413 -7.62 -7.03 -0.41
C GLN A 413 -8.32 -8.38 -0.40
N ALA A 414 -7.66 -9.43 -0.90
CA ALA A 414 -8.23 -10.78 -0.91
C ALA A 414 -8.51 -11.33 0.51
N TRP A 415 -7.75 -10.86 1.51
CA TRP A 415 -7.94 -11.18 2.92
C TRP A 415 -7.36 -10.06 3.79
N ALA A 416 -8.15 -9.45 4.67
CA ALA A 416 -7.69 -8.36 5.54
C ALA A 416 -8.17 -8.56 6.99
N GLY A 417 -7.23 -8.73 7.91
CA GLY A 417 -7.46 -8.83 9.35
C GLY A 417 -6.52 -7.93 10.15
N ALA A 418 -6.75 -7.83 11.47
CA ALA A 418 -5.95 -6.98 12.34
C ALA A 418 -4.52 -7.53 12.49
N GLY A 419 -3.58 -7.00 11.70
CA GLY A 419 -2.17 -7.41 11.70
C GLY A 419 -1.88 -8.69 10.88
N PHE A 420 -2.84 -9.18 10.08
CA PHE A 420 -2.67 -10.37 9.24
C PHE A 420 -3.49 -10.26 7.94
N GLY A 421 -3.14 -11.04 6.92
CA GLY A 421 -3.89 -11.11 5.67
C GLY A 421 -2.99 -11.07 4.43
N ASN A 422 -3.58 -10.73 3.29
CA ASN A 422 -2.91 -10.47 2.03
C ASN A 422 -2.80 -8.96 1.80
N LEU A 423 -1.61 -8.49 1.39
CA LEU A 423 -1.40 -7.10 1.02
C LEU A 423 -0.67 -7.03 -0.31
N ALA A 424 -1.36 -6.58 -1.34
CA ALA A 424 -0.77 -6.30 -2.64
C ALA A 424 -1.18 -4.90 -3.09
N ILE A 425 -0.23 -3.94 -3.06
CA ILE A 425 -0.51 -2.55 -3.44
C ILE A 425 -0.52 -2.39 -4.97
N PRO A 426 -1.50 -1.66 -5.56
CA PRO A 426 -1.49 -1.33 -6.98
C PRO A 426 -0.29 -0.45 -7.32
N ARG A 427 0.38 -0.74 -8.43
CA ARG A 427 1.52 0.05 -8.90
C ARG A 427 1.08 1.14 -9.85
N VAL A 428 1.84 2.23 -9.91
CA VAL A 428 1.64 3.32 -10.86
C VAL A 428 1.59 2.76 -12.28
N GLY A 429 0.59 3.17 -13.06
CA GLY A 429 0.31 2.68 -14.41
C GLY A 429 -0.54 1.40 -14.50
N GLN A 430 -0.84 0.72 -13.38
CA GLN A 430 -1.74 -0.43 -13.42
C GLN A 430 -3.20 -0.01 -13.53
N GLU A 431 -3.98 -0.80 -14.26
CA GLU A 431 -5.43 -0.65 -14.36
C GLU A 431 -6.14 -1.32 -13.19
N VAL A 432 -7.04 -0.57 -12.56
CA VAL A 432 -7.85 -0.98 -11.41
C VAL A 432 -9.33 -0.85 -11.74
N ILE A 433 -10.17 -1.66 -11.10
CA ILE A 433 -11.63 -1.57 -11.17
C ILE A 433 -12.12 -0.87 -9.92
N VAL A 434 -12.79 0.26 -10.10
CA VAL A 434 -13.27 1.18 -9.07
C VAL A 434 -14.78 1.08 -9.00
N ASP A 435 -15.28 0.71 -7.83
CA ASP A 435 -16.69 0.79 -7.48
C ASP A 435 -16.93 2.04 -6.63
N PHE A 436 -18.20 2.39 -6.40
CA PHE A 436 -18.60 3.59 -5.69
C PHE A 436 -19.57 3.20 -4.57
N LEU A 437 -19.21 3.49 -3.31
CA LEU A 437 -20.05 3.11 -2.17
C LEU A 437 -21.43 3.78 -2.29
N ASN A 438 -22.49 2.99 -2.24
CA ASN A 438 -23.87 3.44 -2.46
C ASN A 438 -24.11 4.11 -3.84
N GLY A 439 -23.24 3.83 -4.82
CA GLY A 439 -23.25 4.49 -6.12
C GLY A 439 -22.87 5.97 -6.06
N ASP A 440 -22.31 6.46 -4.94
CA ASP A 440 -21.94 7.86 -4.76
C ASP A 440 -20.61 8.17 -5.47
N PRO A 441 -20.59 9.04 -6.51
CA PRO A 441 -19.37 9.41 -7.24
C PRO A 441 -18.23 9.92 -6.35
N ASP A 442 -18.55 10.46 -5.17
CA ASP A 442 -17.57 10.98 -4.22
C ASP A 442 -16.97 9.90 -3.29
N GLN A 443 -17.40 8.63 -3.39
CA GLN A 443 -16.93 7.53 -2.55
C GLN A 443 -16.33 6.36 -3.34
N PRO A 444 -15.24 6.58 -4.09
CA PRO A 444 -14.59 5.53 -4.83
C PRO A 444 -13.93 4.49 -3.90
N ILE A 445 -13.97 3.22 -4.31
CA ILE A 445 -13.25 2.10 -3.71
C ILE A 445 -12.75 1.16 -4.81
N ILE A 446 -11.48 0.79 -4.79
CA ILE A 446 -10.93 -0.17 -5.75
C ILE A 446 -11.32 -1.58 -5.31
N MET A 447 -12.04 -2.30 -6.16
CA MET A 447 -12.54 -3.65 -5.88
C MET A 447 -11.77 -4.74 -6.61
N GLY A 448 -10.99 -4.38 -7.64
CA GLY A 448 -10.25 -5.36 -8.43
C GLY A 448 -9.20 -4.75 -9.33
N ARG A 449 -8.61 -5.61 -10.17
CA ARG A 449 -7.60 -5.26 -11.18
C ARG A 449 -7.82 -6.07 -12.42
N THR A 450 -7.35 -5.53 -13.54
CA THR A 450 -7.33 -6.26 -14.80
C THR A 450 -5.99 -6.09 -15.51
N TYR A 451 -5.67 -7.06 -16.38
CA TYR A 451 -4.58 -6.94 -17.33
C TYR A 451 -5.10 -6.27 -18.60
N HIS A 452 -4.22 -5.55 -19.29
CA HIS A 452 -4.49 -4.95 -20.60
C HIS A 452 -3.30 -5.22 -21.53
N GLN A 453 -3.34 -4.66 -22.75
CA GLN A 453 -2.40 -5.00 -23.82
C GLN A 453 -0.92 -4.77 -23.45
N ASP A 454 -0.63 -3.71 -22.69
CA ASP A 454 0.71 -3.32 -22.28
C ASP A 454 1.10 -3.86 -20.89
N ASN A 455 0.11 -4.11 -20.03
CA ASN A 455 0.28 -4.79 -18.75
C ASN A 455 -0.34 -6.19 -18.85
N ARG A 456 0.40 -7.12 -19.47
CA ARG A 456 -0.08 -8.48 -19.73
C ARG A 456 0.06 -9.37 -18.50
N SER A 457 -0.77 -10.41 -18.45
CA SER A 457 -0.66 -11.47 -17.45
C SER A 457 0.71 -12.17 -17.48
N PRO A 458 1.21 -12.69 -16.35
CA PRO A 458 2.37 -13.58 -16.34
C PRO A 458 2.19 -14.78 -17.28
N GLY A 459 3.29 -15.21 -17.91
CA GLY A 459 3.28 -16.33 -18.85
C GLY A 459 2.90 -15.92 -20.28
N SER A 460 2.39 -16.87 -21.05
CA SER A 460 2.11 -16.71 -22.48
C SER A 460 0.73 -17.26 -22.83
N LEU A 461 -0.32 -16.71 -22.18
CA LEU A 461 -1.71 -17.09 -22.47
C LEU A 461 -2.05 -16.92 -23.96
N PRO A 462 -2.80 -17.87 -24.56
CA PRO A 462 -3.46 -19.02 -23.92
C PRO A 462 -2.56 -20.26 -23.72
N GLY A 463 -1.27 -20.21 -24.08
CA GLY A 463 -0.35 -21.35 -23.98
C GLY A 463 -0.11 -21.86 -22.54
N THR A 464 -0.17 -20.96 -21.55
CA THR A 464 -0.01 -21.28 -20.12
C THR A 464 -1.34 -21.42 -19.37
N LYS A 465 -2.43 -21.80 -20.06
CA LYS A 465 -3.79 -21.87 -19.47
C LYS A 465 -3.96 -22.83 -18.27
N THR A 466 -3.04 -23.79 -18.09
CA THR A 466 -3.03 -24.72 -16.95
C THR A 466 -2.26 -24.18 -15.75
N GLN A 467 -1.69 -22.97 -15.86
CA GLN A 467 -0.84 -22.40 -14.83
C GLN A 467 -1.58 -21.35 -14.00
N MET A 468 -1.53 -21.50 -12.69
CA MET A 468 -1.89 -20.48 -11.72
C MET A 468 -0.61 -19.90 -11.11
N THR A 469 -0.51 -18.57 -11.07
CA THR A 469 0.75 -17.89 -10.74
C THR A 469 0.52 -16.71 -9.80
N ILE A 470 1.30 -16.65 -8.73
CA ILE A 470 1.52 -15.45 -7.91
C ILE A 470 2.95 -15.00 -8.16
N ARG A 471 3.11 -13.98 -9.01
CA ARG A 471 4.41 -13.41 -9.39
C ARG A 471 4.49 -11.95 -8.97
N SER A 472 5.58 -11.62 -8.28
CA SER A 472 5.93 -10.24 -7.92
C SER A 472 6.85 -9.60 -8.98
N LYS A 473 7.16 -8.31 -8.85
CA LYS A 473 8.21 -7.63 -9.62
C LYS A 473 9.16 -6.94 -8.65
N THR A 474 10.46 -7.10 -8.81
CA THR A 474 11.46 -6.34 -8.05
C THR A 474 11.18 -4.85 -8.22
N TYR A 475 11.09 -4.13 -7.11
CA TYR A 475 10.88 -2.69 -7.12
C TYR A 475 12.02 -1.98 -7.86
N LYS A 476 11.69 -1.17 -8.87
CA LYS A 476 12.67 -0.47 -9.73
C LYS A 476 13.71 -1.42 -10.36
N GLY A 477 13.31 -2.66 -10.66
CA GLY A 477 14.16 -3.68 -11.28
C GLY A 477 13.38 -4.69 -12.13
N SER A 478 14.09 -5.63 -12.75
CA SER A 478 13.52 -6.62 -13.68
C SER A 478 13.31 -8.02 -13.08
N GLY A 479 13.78 -8.26 -11.86
CA GLY A 479 13.63 -9.56 -11.18
C GLY A 479 12.22 -9.84 -10.65
N PHE A 480 12.00 -11.04 -10.12
CA PHE A 480 10.71 -11.44 -9.54
C PHE A 480 10.84 -12.60 -8.54
N ASN A 481 9.99 -12.63 -7.52
CA ASN A 481 9.67 -13.86 -6.79
C ASN A 481 8.38 -14.47 -7.35
N GLU A 482 8.27 -15.80 -7.34
CA GLU A 482 7.14 -16.52 -7.91
C GLU A 482 6.76 -17.77 -7.12
N LEU A 483 5.45 -17.96 -6.93
CA LEU A 483 4.83 -19.23 -6.60
C LEU A 483 3.89 -19.59 -7.77
N LYS A 484 4.15 -20.73 -8.42
CA LYS A 484 3.38 -21.19 -9.58
C LYS A 484 2.96 -22.65 -9.40
N PHE A 485 1.71 -22.92 -9.72
CA PHE A 485 1.13 -24.26 -9.84
C PHE A 485 0.82 -24.51 -11.32
N ASP A 486 1.29 -25.63 -11.87
CA ASP A 486 0.91 -26.11 -13.20
C ASP A 486 0.09 -27.38 -13.05
N ASP A 487 -1.16 -27.36 -13.52
CA ASP A 487 -2.12 -28.46 -13.41
C ASP A 487 -2.23 -29.26 -14.73
N ALA A 488 -1.23 -29.16 -15.61
CA ALA A 488 -1.18 -29.96 -16.82
C ALA A 488 -1.05 -31.46 -16.46
N THR A 489 -2.01 -32.27 -16.89
CA THR A 489 -2.08 -33.70 -16.56
C THR A 489 -0.79 -34.45 -16.90
N GLY A 490 -0.20 -35.12 -15.91
CA GLY A 490 1.04 -35.88 -16.03
C GLY A 490 2.31 -35.02 -16.10
N LYS A 491 2.17 -33.69 -15.91
CA LYS A 491 3.26 -32.71 -15.85
C LYS A 491 3.03 -31.71 -14.71
N GLU A 492 2.30 -32.12 -13.68
CA GLU A 492 1.93 -31.27 -12.55
C GLU A 492 3.18 -30.76 -11.85
N GLN A 493 3.22 -29.45 -11.54
CA GLN A 493 4.41 -28.83 -10.96
C GLN A 493 4.03 -27.74 -9.95
N VAL A 494 4.67 -27.79 -8.78
CA VAL A 494 4.80 -26.63 -7.90
C VAL A 494 6.19 -26.03 -8.11
N TYR A 495 6.24 -24.75 -8.46
CA TYR A 495 7.48 -24.00 -8.67
C TYR A 495 7.55 -22.84 -7.67
N ILE A 496 8.65 -22.77 -6.95
CA ILE A 496 8.96 -21.71 -5.99
C ILE A 496 10.27 -21.06 -6.44
N HIS A 497 10.24 -19.76 -6.68
CA HIS A 497 11.40 -18.96 -7.08
C HIS A 497 11.58 -17.76 -6.15
N ALA A 498 12.77 -17.69 -5.53
CA ALA A 498 13.21 -16.53 -4.79
C ALA A 498 14.31 -15.80 -5.59
N GLN A 499 14.10 -14.51 -5.83
CA GLN A 499 15.03 -13.68 -6.61
C GLN A 499 16.38 -13.47 -5.90
N LYS A 500 16.41 -13.57 -4.57
CA LYS A 500 17.60 -13.32 -3.76
C LYS A 500 17.72 -14.30 -2.59
N ASN A 501 17.13 -13.99 -1.44
CA ASN A 501 17.15 -14.86 -0.26
C ASN A 501 15.84 -15.65 -0.19
N MET A 502 15.93 -16.91 0.24
CA MET A 502 14.79 -17.72 0.64
C MET A 502 15.00 -18.15 2.08
N ASP A 503 14.27 -17.54 3.01
CA ASP A 503 14.27 -17.91 4.42
C ASP A 503 13.07 -18.83 4.69
N THR A 504 13.27 -19.85 5.51
CA THR A 504 12.19 -20.77 5.92
C THR A 504 12.35 -21.07 7.40
N GLU A 505 11.42 -20.58 8.21
CA GLU A 505 11.39 -20.80 9.64
C GLU A 505 10.25 -21.77 9.99
N VAL A 506 10.57 -22.86 10.67
CA VAL A 506 9.61 -23.87 11.13
C VAL A 506 9.79 -24.04 12.63
N LEU A 507 8.78 -23.65 13.40
CA LEU A 507 8.88 -23.58 14.87
C LEU A 507 8.79 -24.94 15.57
N HIS A 508 8.23 -25.95 14.90
CA HIS A 508 8.10 -27.32 15.44
C HIS A 508 8.81 -28.31 14.51
N ASP A 509 8.06 -29.01 13.66
CA ASP A 509 8.60 -30.06 12.80
C ASP A 509 8.51 -29.68 11.33
N ARG A 510 9.61 -29.92 10.59
CA ARG A 510 9.62 -29.95 9.13
C ARG A 510 9.76 -31.39 8.65
N THR A 511 8.71 -31.94 8.06
CA THR A 511 8.74 -33.24 7.38
C THR A 511 8.88 -33.03 5.88
N THR A 512 9.70 -33.84 5.21
CA THR A 512 9.82 -33.85 3.75
C THR A 512 9.79 -35.30 3.27
N THR A 513 8.85 -35.63 2.39
CA THR A 513 8.76 -36.94 1.75
C THR A 513 8.83 -36.75 0.24
N VAL A 514 9.77 -37.44 -0.41
CA VAL A 514 9.92 -37.42 -1.86
C VAL A 514 9.83 -38.87 -2.35
N ASN A 515 8.74 -39.20 -3.04
CA ASN A 515 8.44 -40.58 -3.47
C ASN A 515 9.33 -41.09 -4.60
N ASN A 516 10.01 -40.17 -5.29
CA ASN A 516 10.95 -40.48 -6.36
C ASN A 516 12.31 -39.86 -6.00
N ASN A 517 12.84 -38.98 -6.86
CA ASN A 517 14.18 -38.42 -6.66
C ASN A 517 14.14 -37.04 -5.97
N HIS A 518 15.03 -36.84 -5.00
CA HIS A 518 15.37 -35.53 -4.45
C HIS A 518 16.74 -35.09 -4.99
N THR A 519 16.83 -33.86 -5.50
CA THR A 519 18.08 -33.27 -5.97
C THR A 519 18.22 -31.87 -5.38
N GLU A 520 19.34 -31.63 -4.69
CA GLU A 520 19.72 -30.34 -4.13
C GLU A 520 21.11 -29.97 -4.68
N THR A 521 21.28 -28.73 -5.13
CA THR A 521 22.58 -28.23 -5.64
C THR A 521 22.95 -26.98 -4.88
N VAL A 522 24.10 -27.02 -4.20
CA VAL A 522 24.66 -25.89 -3.43
C VAL A 522 26.03 -25.55 -4.02
N VAL A 523 26.14 -24.36 -4.62
CA VAL A 523 27.31 -23.98 -5.45
C VAL A 523 28.55 -23.62 -4.62
N VAL A 524 28.37 -22.90 -3.50
CA VAL A 524 29.49 -22.35 -2.71
C VAL A 524 29.77 -23.21 -1.48
N GLY A 525 28.77 -23.43 -0.65
CA GLY A 525 28.94 -24.21 0.56
C GLY A 525 27.64 -24.36 1.34
N GLN A 526 27.50 -25.50 2.01
CA GLN A 526 26.39 -25.82 2.89
C GLN A 526 26.92 -25.90 4.32
N THR A 527 26.33 -25.15 5.25
CA THR A 527 26.63 -25.27 6.68
C THR A 527 25.40 -25.83 7.38
N VAL A 528 25.56 -26.99 8.02
CA VAL A 528 24.51 -27.62 8.82
C VAL A 528 24.96 -27.65 10.27
N LYS A 529 24.29 -26.90 11.15
CA LYS A 529 24.48 -26.99 12.59
C LYS A 529 23.38 -27.88 13.16
N VAL A 530 23.76 -29.08 13.60
CA VAL A 530 22.86 -30.02 14.26
C VAL A 530 23.07 -29.93 15.76
N GLY A 531 22.00 -29.76 16.53
CA GLY A 531 22.03 -29.84 17.99
C GLY A 531 22.44 -31.23 18.50
N SER A 532 22.64 -31.36 19.82
CA SER A 532 23.27 -32.49 20.50
C SER A 532 22.52 -33.83 20.50
N LYS A 533 21.43 -33.98 19.73
CA LYS A 533 20.69 -35.24 19.61
C LYS A 533 20.44 -35.62 18.16
N LYS A 534 21.14 -36.66 17.71
CA LYS A 534 20.69 -37.53 16.64
C LYS A 534 20.05 -38.75 17.29
N GLU A 535 18.74 -38.80 17.35
CA GLU A 535 17.99 -40.03 17.66
C GLU A 535 17.36 -40.51 16.36
N GLY A 536 17.77 -41.68 15.89
CA GLY A 536 17.29 -42.27 14.64
C GLY A 536 18.25 -43.33 14.16
N GLY A 537 18.17 -44.52 14.77
CA GLY A 537 18.98 -45.66 14.38
C GLY A 537 18.62 -46.12 12.97
N HIS A 538 19.50 -45.84 12.01
CA HIS A 538 19.72 -46.59 10.78
C HIS A 538 21.19 -46.39 10.34
N ASP A 539 21.65 -47.28 9.49
CA ASP A 539 22.99 -47.44 8.94
C ASP A 539 23.49 -46.19 8.18
N GLN A 540 24.64 -45.67 8.62
CA GLN A 540 25.36 -44.60 7.95
C GLN A 540 26.45 -45.18 7.04
N LYS A 541 26.27 -45.13 5.71
CA LYS A 541 27.35 -45.37 4.74
C LYS A 541 27.98 -44.03 4.35
N THR A 542 29.21 -43.79 4.78
CA THR A 542 30.00 -42.62 4.35
C THR A 542 30.97 -43.07 3.26
N ALA A 543 30.79 -42.61 2.02
CA ALA A 543 31.75 -42.82 0.93
C ALA A 543 32.54 -41.52 0.73
N VAL A 544 33.87 -41.60 0.83
CA VAL A 544 34.78 -40.48 0.56
C VAL A 544 35.54 -40.81 -0.72
N ALA A 545 35.41 -39.98 -1.76
CA ALA A 545 35.98 -40.27 -3.09
C ALA A 545 37.48 -39.93 -3.22
N ASN A 546 37.99 -39.05 -2.35
CA ASN A 546 39.40 -38.63 -2.30
C ASN A 546 39.90 -38.77 -0.85
N ASP A 547 40.32 -37.69 -0.20
CA ASP A 547 40.94 -37.76 1.13
C ASP A 547 39.96 -37.45 2.27
N ARG A 548 40.18 -38.11 3.42
CA ARG A 548 39.54 -37.77 4.71
C ARG A 548 40.62 -37.44 5.75
N ARG A 549 40.63 -36.21 6.26
CA ARG A 549 41.47 -35.78 7.39
C ARG A 549 40.61 -35.54 8.64
N ILE A 550 41.00 -36.10 9.78
CA ILE A 550 40.36 -35.87 11.08
C ILE A 550 41.41 -35.28 12.03
N THR A 551 41.11 -34.14 12.65
CA THR A 551 41.93 -33.53 13.70
C THR A 551 41.09 -33.44 14.97
N VAL A 552 41.57 -34.01 16.09
CA VAL A 552 40.91 -33.96 17.39
C VAL A 552 41.81 -33.19 18.35
N GLY A 553 41.29 -32.10 18.94
CA GLY A 553 42.08 -31.19 19.78
C GLY A 553 42.24 -31.62 21.25
N ASN A 554 41.38 -32.52 21.74
CA ASN A 554 41.44 -33.08 23.09
C ASN A 554 41.30 -34.62 22.97
N ASP A 555 40.24 -35.23 23.52
CA ASP A 555 40.07 -36.69 23.56
C ASP A 555 39.19 -37.23 22.43
N GLN A 556 39.55 -38.41 21.89
CA GLN A 556 38.69 -39.22 21.02
C GLN A 556 38.33 -40.53 21.73
N THR A 557 37.03 -40.76 21.98
CA THR A 557 36.53 -42.04 22.53
C THR A 557 35.70 -42.79 21.49
N LEU A 558 36.07 -44.04 21.18
CA LEU A 558 35.31 -44.93 20.30
C LEU A 558 34.77 -46.13 21.09
N LYS A 559 33.43 -46.27 21.18
CA LYS A 559 32.76 -47.42 21.80
C LYS A 559 31.98 -48.20 20.74
N VAL A 560 32.42 -49.42 20.44
CA VAL A 560 31.74 -50.34 19.50
C VAL A 560 31.02 -51.41 20.32
N LYS A 561 29.69 -51.55 20.14
CA LYS A 561 28.86 -52.50 20.92
C LYS A 561 28.94 -53.94 20.41
N ASN A 562 29.10 -54.11 19.09
CA ASN A 562 29.26 -55.40 18.42
C ASN A 562 30.67 -55.43 17.81
N ASP A 563 30.79 -55.66 16.50
CA ASP A 563 32.08 -55.87 15.84
C ASP A 563 32.66 -54.59 15.21
N ARG A 564 33.99 -54.47 15.23
CA ARG A 564 34.75 -53.51 14.42
C ARG A 564 35.63 -54.30 13.45
N THR A 565 35.36 -54.19 12.16
CA THR A 565 36.24 -54.72 11.09
C THR A 565 36.98 -53.56 10.43
N VAL A 566 38.30 -53.70 10.26
CA VAL A 566 39.16 -52.73 9.57
C VAL A 566 39.89 -53.47 8.47
N ASN A 567 39.76 -53.02 7.22
CA ASN A 567 40.51 -53.54 6.07
C ASN A 567 41.33 -52.39 5.48
N ILE A 568 42.64 -52.55 5.42
CA ILE A 568 43.61 -51.55 4.95
C ILE A 568 44.42 -52.22 3.84
N SER A 569 44.33 -51.69 2.62
CA SER A 569 44.92 -52.33 1.43
C SER A 569 46.38 -51.97 1.18
N HIS A 570 46.90 -50.95 1.88
CA HIS A 570 48.31 -50.54 1.80
C HIS A 570 48.90 -50.54 3.23
N ASP A 571 49.12 -49.37 3.83
CA ASP A 571 49.81 -49.24 5.12
C ASP A 571 48.89 -48.75 6.24
N ASP A 572 49.12 -49.25 7.46
CA ASP A 572 48.57 -48.73 8.71
C ASP A 572 49.71 -48.27 9.63
N GLY A 573 49.71 -47.00 10.05
CA GLY A 573 50.73 -46.41 10.91
C GLY A 573 50.13 -45.96 12.24
N LEU A 574 50.62 -46.52 13.34
CA LEU A 574 50.20 -46.14 14.70
C LEU A 574 51.38 -45.63 15.51
N TYR A 575 51.33 -44.35 15.89
CA TYR A 575 52.32 -43.68 16.73
C TYR A 575 51.69 -43.32 18.08
N VAL A 576 52.22 -43.86 19.17
CA VAL A 576 51.75 -43.60 20.55
C VAL A 576 52.93 -43.09 21.37
N THR A 577 52.85 -41.85 21.86
CA THR A 577 53.97 -41.18 22.56
C THR A 577 54.09 -41.56 24.04
N ASN A 578 52.99 -41.97 24.67
CA ASN A 578 52.96 -42.47 26.04
C ASN A 578 52.56 -43.95 26.02
N ASP A 579 51.54 -44.36 26.77
CA ASP A 579 51.17 -45.77 26.91
C ASP A 579 50.18 -46.26 25.85
N ARG A 580 50.49 -47.38 25.19
CA ARG A 580 49.51 -48.22 24.49
C ARG A 580 49.12 -49.40 25.38
N ARG A 581 47.91 -49.39 25.95
CA ARG A 581 47.35 -50.54 26.69
C ARG A 581 46.40 -51.35 25.79
N VAL A 582 46.65 -52.65 25.66
CA VAL A 582 45.78 -53.60 24.94
C VAL A 582 45.31 -54.68 25.91
N THR A 583 44.00 -54.84 26.05
CA THR A 583 43.39 -55.94 26.82
C THR A 583 42.47 -56.74 25.91
N VAL A 584 42.77 -58.03 25.72
CA VAL A 584 41.93 -58.96 24.97
C VAL A 584 41.41 -60.02 25.93
N LYS A 585 40.08 -60.10 26.11
CA LYS A 585 39.45 -61.13 26.97
C LYS A 585 39.32 -62.48 26.29
N GLY A 586 39.12 -62.46 24.97
CA GLY A 586 39.02 -63.64 24.13
C GLY A 586 40.38 -64.02 23.53
N LYS A 587 40.36 -64.51 22.29
CA LYS A 587 41.56 -64.88 21.53
C LYS A 587 42.17 -63.63 20.87
N GLN A 588 43.49 -63.48 20.99
CA GLN A 588 44.27 -62.59 20.13
C GLN A 588 45.06 -63.46 19.15
N GLU A 589 44.78 -63.32 17.85
CA GLU A 589 45.55 -63.95 16.78
C GLU A 589 46.40 -62.91 16.07
N HIS A 590 47.65 -63.26 15.78
CA HIS A 590 48.54 -62.45 14.96
C HIS A 590 49.15 -63.37 13.90
N SER A 591 48.91 -63.06 12.63
CA SER A 591 49.59 -63.70 11.50
C SER A 591 50.40 -62.64 10.76
N THR A 592 51.70 -62.89 10.62
CA THR A 592 52.62 -62.02 9.87
C THR A 592 53.24 -62.88 8.78
N THR A 593 53.01 -62.53 7.52
CA THR A 593 53.56 -63.25 6.37
C THR A 593 55.00 -62.82 6.03
N GLY A 594 55.34 -61.56 6.35
CA GLY A 594 56.69 -61.03 6.28
C GLY A 594 57.41 -61.09 7.63
N ASN A 595 58.35 -60.16 7.85
CA ASN A 595 59.10 -60.08 9.11
C ASN A 595 58.22 -59.55 10.25
N HIS A 596 58.22 -60.23 11.40
CA HIS A 596 57.74 -59.68 12.66
C HIS A 596 58.94 -59.23 13.49
N ILE A 597 59.06 -57.93 13.75
CA ILE A 597 60.17 -57.36 14.51
C ILE A 597 59.61 -56.70 15.78
N SER A 598 60.16 -57.08 16.93
CA SER A 598 59.79 -56.53 18.24
C SER A 598 61.08 -56.12 18.97
N LEU A 599 61.30 -54.81 19.10
CA LEU A 599 62.36 -54.23 19.91
C LEU A 599 61.77 -53.73 21.22
N VAL A 600 62.36 -54.16 22.34
CA VAL A 600 62.01 -53.69 23.68
C VAL A 600 63.30 -53.21 24.32
N GLU A 601 63.47 -51.89 24.44
CA GLU A 601 64.64 -51.30 25.11
C GLU A 601 64.59 -51.45 26.63
N GLY A 602 63.37 -51.55 27.18
CA GLY A 602 63.12 -51.85 28.59
C GLY A 602 63.01 -53.35 28.87
N LYS A 603 62.22 -53.71 29.89
CA LYS A 603 61.99 -55.11 30.27
C LYS A 603 60.89 -55.72 29.39
N HIS A 604 61.18 -56.83 28.72
CA HIS A 604 60.16 -57.69 28.13
C HIS A 604 59.75 -58.78 29.13
N SER A 605 58.56 -58.67 29.72
CA SER A 605 58.00 -59.70 30.60
C SER A 605 56.97 -60.54 29.85
N LEU A 606 57.13 -61.86 29.89
CA LEU A 606 56.20 -62.84 29.33
C LEU A 606 55.88 -63.89 30.38
N GLU A 607 54.63 -63.89 30.86
CA GLU A 607 54.09 -64.95 31.71
C GLU A 607 53.05 -65.73 30.89
N VAL A 608 53.23 -67.05 30.79
CA VAL A 608 52.28 -67.94 30.12
C VAL A 608 51.79 -68.96 31.16
N LYS A 609 50.51 -68.90 31.51
CA LYS A 609 49.90 -69.81 32.50
C LYS A 609 49.58 -71.20 31.95
N GLY A 610 49.51 -71.31 30.62
CA GLY A 610 49.40 -72.58 29.90
C GLY A 610 50.71 -72.92 29.19
N ASP A 611 50.62 -73.59 28.04
CA ASP A 611 51.79 -74.00 27.30
C ASP A 611 52.36 -72.86 26.43
N LEU A 612 53.68 -72.70 26.46
CA LEU A 612 54.42 -71.91 25.48
C LEU A 612 55.14 -72.84 24.50
N ALA A 613 54.62 -72.97 23.29
CA ALA A 613 55.28 -73.70 22.20
C ALA A 613 56.00 -72.73 21.26
N ARG A 614 57.31 -72.93 21.05
CA ARG A 614 58.10 -72.21 20.03
C ARG A 614 58.65 -73.20 19.01
N LYS A 615 58.09 -73.20 17.80
CA LYS A 615 58.59 -73.99 16.68
C LYS A 615 59.35 -73.07 15.72
N VAL A 616 60.63 -73.34 15.52
CA VAL A 616 61.49 -72.57 14.61
C VAL A 616 62.02 -73.52 13.53
N ALA A 617 61.74 -73.23 12.27
CA ALA A 617 62.23 -74.06 11.15
C ALA A 617 63.69 -73.76 10.78
N GLY A 618 64.12 -72.51 10.96
CA GLY A 618 65.51 -72.08 10.86
C GLY A 618 66.25 -72.29 12.18
N ALA A 619 67.04 -71.29 12.60
CA ALA A 619 67.78 -71.33 13.85
C ALA A 619 67.09 -70.54 14.96
N LEU A 620 67.10 -71.09 16.18
CA LEU A 620 66.74 -70.38 17.41
C LEU A 620 68.03 -69.90 18.09
N GLY A 621 68.24 -68.58 18.13
CA GLY A 621 69.34 -67.97 18.86
C GLY A 621 68.88 -67.38 20.19
N ILE A 622 69.59 -67.67 21.27
CA ILE A 622 69.44 -67.00 22.56
C ILE A 622 70.84 -66.49 22.93
N LYS A 623 71.03 -65.16 22.89
CA LYS A 623 72.23 -64.49 23.37
C LYS A 623 71.82 -63.60 24.53
N VAL A 624 72.44 -63.80 25.69
CA VAL A 624 72.21 -63.02 26.90
C VAL A 624 73.59 -62.57 27.42
N GLU A 625 73.71 -61.31 27.85
CA GLU A 625 74.96 -60.81 28.46
C GLU A 625 75.10 -61.26 29.92
N GLY A 626 73.98 -61.40 30.62
CA GLY A 626 73.89 -62.03 31.94
C GLY A 626 73.48 -63.51 31.87
N ASP A 627 72.78 -63.97 32.91
CA ASP A 627 72.46 -65.39 33.08
C ASP A 627 71.35 -65.88 32.14
N ILE A 628 71.52 -67.09 31.62
CA ILE A 628 70.42 -67.91 31.09
C ILE A 628 70.04 -68.89 32.19
N VAL A 629 68.87 -68.68 32.80
CA VAL A 629 68.30 -69.61 33.79
C VAL A 629 67.15 -70.37 33.13
N LEU A 630 67.30 -71.69 33.03
CA LEU A 630 66.23 -72.61 32.67
C LEU A 630 65.89 -73.43 33.91
N GLU A 631 64.68 -73.27 34.41
CA GLU A 631 64.18 -74.01 35.58
C GLU A 631 62.95 -74.82 35.17
N SER A 632 62.90 -76.07 35.60
CA SER A 632 61.78 -76.97 35.38
C SER A 632 61.60 -77.82 36.62
N SER A 633 60.37 -77.93 37.12
CA SER A 633 60.03 -78.86 38.21
C SER A 633 59.96 -80.31 37.76
N GLY A 634 59.90 -80.56 36.43
CA GLY A 634 59.84 -81.89 35.84
C GLY A 634 61.19 -82.32 35.27
N SER A 635 61.48 -81.91 34.03
CA SER A 635 62.76 -82.15 33.38
C SER A 635 63.09 -81.06 32.35
N ILE A 636 64.36 -80.92 32.02
CA ILE A 636 64.87 -80.14 30.89
C ILE A 636 65.51 -81.12 29.92
N SER A 637 65.02 -81.18 28.69
CA SER A 637 65.57 -82.05 27.65
C SER A 637 66.13 -81.23 26.49
N LEU A 638 67.39 -81.44 26.15
CA LEU A 638 68.06 -80.88 24.98
C LEU A 638 68.37 -82.04 24.03
N LYS A 639 67.73 -82.08 22.87
CA LYS A 639 67.88 -83.19 21.91
C LYS A 639 68.34 -82.69 20.54
N ALA A 640 69.35 -83.36 19.98
CA ALA A 640 69.86 -83.11 18.64
C ALA A 640 70.04 -84.47 17.91
N GLY A 641 69.19 -84.75 16.92
CA GLY A 641 69.17 -86.05 16.24
C GLY A 641 68.91 -87.20 17.22
N GLY A 642 69.82 -88.19 17.23
CA GLY A 642 69.80 -89.31 18.18
C GLY A 642 70.43 -89.03 19.54
N SER A 643 71.06 -87.87 19.73
CA SER A 643 71.76 -87.50 20.97
C SER A 643 70.91 -86.58 21.84
N PHE A 644 71.05 -86.68 23.16
CA PHE A 644 70.33 -85.83 24.10
C PHE A 644 71.02 -85.64 25.45
N ILE A 645 70.62 -84.58 26.12
CA ILE A 645 70.86 -84.30 27.53
C ILE A 645 69.51 -84.17 28.21
N VAL A 646 69.28 -84.90 29.29
CA VAL A 646 68.11 -84.72 30.16
C VAL A 646 68.58 -84.36 31.57
N ILE A 647 68.10 -83.23 32.08
CA ILE A 647 68.28 -82.81 33.47
C ILE A 647 66.97 -83.10 34.19
N GLN A 648 67.01 -83.89 35.25
CA GLN A 648 65.86 -84.26 36.07
C GLN A 648 66.24 -84.33 37.54
N ALA A 649 65.24 -84.42 38.43
CA ALA A 649 65.47 -84.38 39.88
C ALA A 649 66.48 -85.42 40.40
N GLY A 650 66.64 -86.55 39.70
CA GLY A 650 67.56 -87.64 40.05
C GLY A 650 68.99 -87.51 39.47
N GLY A 651 69.26 -86.56 38.56
CA GLY A 651 70.59 -86.43 37.93
C GLY A 651 70.56 -85.84 36.51
N VAL A 652 71.73 -85.91 35.84
CA VAL A 652 71.90 -85.50 34.43
C VAL A 652 72.24 -86.71 33.59
N ASP A 653 71.34 -87.06 32.66
CA ASP A 653 71.54 -88.13 31.69
C ASP A 653 72.09 -87.55 30.38
N ILE A 654 73.22 -88.08 29.91
CA ILE A 654 73.86 -87.67 28.66
C ILE A 654 74.01 -88.91 27.78
N VAL A 655 73.37 -88.91 26.60
CA VAL A 655 73.37 -90.05 25.67
C VAL A 655 73.67 -89.58 24.26
N GLY A 656 74.64 -90.23 23.62
CA GLY A 656 75.00 -90.02 22.22
C GLY A 656 75.95 -91.11 21.72
N PRO A 657 76.17 -91.25 20.40
CA PRO A 657 77.13 -92.21 19.82
C PRO A 657 78.56 -92.01 20.33
N GLU A 658 78.91 -90.76 20.67
CA GLU A 658 80.20 -90.35 21.23
C GLU A 658 79.98 -89.16 22.18
N ILE A 659 80.63 -89.17 23.36
CA ILE A 659 80.55 -88.10 24.36
C ILE A 659 81.95 -87.52 24.55
N ASN A 660 82.18 -86.33 24.00
CA ASN A 660 83.46 -85.62 24.10
C ASN A 660 83.47 -84.69 25.33
N LEU A 661 84.17 -85.10 26.38
CA LEU A 661 84.43 -84.28 27.57
C LEU A 661 85.77 -83.57 27.40
N ASN A 662 85.77 -82.23 27.41
CA ASN A 662 86.95 -81.37 27.19
C ASN A 662 87.63 -81.50 25.81
N GLY A 663 86.94 -82.02 24.78
CA GLY A 663 87.42 -82.16 23.40
C GLY A 663 86.84 -81.12 22.43
N GLY A 664 87.60 -80.73 21.40
CA GLY A 664 87.34 -79.58 20.53
C GLY A 664 86.09 -79.67 19.64
N GLY A 665 85.15 -78.75 19.87
CA GLY A 665 84.06 -78.38 18.98
C GLY A 665 83.95 -76.86 18.87
N SER A 666 83.39 -76.36 17.77
CA SER A 666 83.14 -74.92 17.58
C SER A 666 81.70 -74.57 18.00
N PRO A 667 81.46 -73.51 18.79
CA PRO A 667 80.10 -73.11 19.14
C PRO A 667 79.33 -72.64 17.89
N GLY A 668 78.02 -72.92 17.86
CA GLY A 668 77.12 -72.32 16.87
C GLY A 668 77.05 -70.80 17.06
N THR A 669 76.96 -70.04 15.97
CA THR A 669 76.80 -68.58 16.04
C THR A 669 75.33 -68.22 16.25
N PRO A 670 74.98 -67.39 17.25
CA PRO A 670 73.61 -66.91 17.41
C PRO A 670 73.12 -66.17 16.16
N VAL A 671 71.85 -66.36 15.79
CA VAL A 671 71.23 -65.65 14.67
C VAL A 671 71.22 -64.15 14.97
N GLY A 672 71.62 -63.32 14.00
CA GLY A 672 71.57 -61.86 14.13
C GLY A 672 70.15 -61.34 14.26
N ILE A 673 69.95 -60.33 15.10
CA ILE A 673 68.66 -59.66 15.26
C ILE A 673 68.41 -58.70 14.09
N LEU A 674 67.19 -58.72 13.54
CA LEU A 674 66.71 -57.64 12.66
C LEU A 674 66.27 -56.49 13.55
N GLN A 675 66.79 -55.29 13.30
CA GLN A 675 66.26 -54.11 13.97
C GLN A 675 64.99 -53.64 13.27
N PRO A 676 63.96 -53.20 14.01
CA PRO A 676 62.82 -52.57 13.38
C PRO A 676 63.33 -51.31 12.68
N GLY A 677 62.85 -51.05 11.47
CA GLY A 677 63.10 -49.76 10.84
C GLY A 677 62.60 -48.69 11.81
N VAL A 678 63.50 -47.84 12.30
CA VAL A 678 63.13 -46.73 13.18
C VAL A 678 62.18 -45.86 12.36
N PRO A 679 60.91 -45.74 12.73
CA PRO A 679 60.09 -44.67 12.22
C PRO A 679 60.71 -43.43 12.85
N GLN A 680 61.50 -42.68 12.08
CA GLN A 680 62.15 -41.49 12.56
C GLN A 680 61.05 -40.57 13.09
N GLY A 681 61.09 -40.34 14.40
CA GLY A 681 60.48 -39.14 14.94
C GLY A 681 61.11 -38.00 14.18
N LEU A 682 60.32 -37.31 13.36
CA LEU A 682 60.77 -36.09 12.68
C LEU A 682 61.10 -35.10 13.79
N PHE A 683 62.39 -34.91 14.07
CA PHE A 683 62.84 -33.75 14.80
C PHE A 683 62.71 -32.57 13.84
N ASP A 684 61.87 -31.59 14.17
CA ASP A 684 61.62 -30.42 13.34
C ASP A 684 62.23 -29.17 13.98
N GLU A 685 63.43 -28.81 13.53
CA GLU A 685 64.14 -27.63 14.04
C GLU A 685 64.07 -26.50 12.99
N GLN A 686 63.83 -25.27 13.45
CA GLN A 686 63.83 -24.09 12.58
C GLN A 686 64.61 -22.95 13.22
N PHE A 687 65.65 -22.48 12.54
CA PHE A 687 66.52 -21.42 13.03
C PHE A 687 66.04 -20.06 12.55
N ARG A 688 66.11 -19.07 13.45
CA ARG A 688 65.85 -17.67 13.14
C ARG A 688 67.14 -16.87 13.26
N VAL A 689 67.55 -16.25 12.16
CA VAL A 689 68.74 -15.40 12.09
C VAL A 689 68.37 -13.96 12.45
N LEU A 690 69.00 -13.44 13.49
CA LEU A 690 68.81 -12.08 13.98
C LEU A 690 70.12 -11.31 13.87
N GLY A 691 70.05 -10.04 13.49
CA GLY A 691 71.19 -9.12 13.48
C GLY A 691 71.30 -8.38 14.80
N ASP A 692 72.26 -7.45 14.87
CA ASP A 692 72.47 -6.65 16.08
C ASP A 692 71.18 -5.92 16.51
N LYS A 693 70.84 -6.07 17.80
CA LYS A 693 69.58 -5.64 18.45
C LYS A 693 68.36 -6.55 18.20
N GLY A 694 68.54 -7.80 17.74
CA GLY A 694 67.49 -8.82 17.71
C GLY A 694 66.50 -8.68 16.55
N LYS A 695 66.82 -7.87 15.53
CA LYS A 695 65.98 -7.73 14.33
C LYS A 695 66.22 -8.89 13.36
N PRO A 696 65.17 -9.46 12.74
CA PRO A 696 65.36 -10.56 11.81
C PRO A 696 66.11 -10.14 10.55
N MET A 697 67.09 -10.94 10.15
CA MET A 697 67.86 -10.68 8.93
C MET A 697 67.25 -11.43 7.76
N VAL A 698 66.73 -10.68 6.81
CA VAL A 698 66.03 -11.18 5.62
C VAL A 698 67.03 -11.41 4.50
N ASN A 699 66.82 -12.47 3.72
CA ASN A 699 67.60 -12.80 2.53
C ASN A 699 69.10 -13.04 2.80
N VAL A 700 69.42 -13.56 3.99
CA VAL A 700 70.79 -13.98 4.35
C VAL A 700 71.00 -15.41 3.86
N PRO A 701 72.04 -15.68 3.06
CA PRO A 701 72.36 -17.03 2.65
C PRO A 701 72.74 -17.85 3.88
N TYR A 702 72.18 -19.04 3.98
CA TYR A 702 72.52 -20.01 5.00
C TYR A 702 72.91 -21.34 4.36
N PHE A 703 73.76 -22.07 5.07
CA PHE A 703 74.11 -23.44 4.78
C PHE A 703 74.07 -24.18 6.12
N ILE A 704 73.21 -25.19 6.22
CA ILE A 704 73.06 -26.00 7.42
C ILE A 704 73.44 -27.42 7.02
N CYS A 705 74.41 -28.01 7.71
CA CYS A 705 74.76 -29.40 7.53
C CYS A 705 74.46 -30.16 8.82
N SER A 706 73.74 -31.26 8.69
CA SER A 706 73.61 -32.24 9.76
C SER A 706 74.83 -33.17 9.79
N GLU A 707 75.02 -33.84 10.93
CA GLU A 707 76.16 -34.75 11.17
C GLU A 707 76.13 -35.99 10.26
N ASP A 708 74.94 -36.39 9.78
CA ASP A 708 74.71 -37.43 8.77
C ASP A 708 74.88 -36.94 7.32
N GLY A 709 75.26 -35.67 7.12
CA GLY A 709 75.65 -35.11 5.82
C GLY A 709 74.51 -34.54 4.97
N GLN A 710 73.30 -34.37 5.51
CA GLN A 710 72.24 -33.65 4.81
C GLN A 710 72.51 -32.15 4.81
N ILE A 711 72.31 -31.53 3.64
CA ILE A 711 72.61 -30.12 3.41
C ILE A 711 71.32 -29.36 3.12
N PHE A 712 71.06 -28.34 3.93
CA PHE A 712 69.98 -27.39 3.74
C PHE A 712 70.58 -26.01 3.47
N LYS A 713 70.50 -25.55 2.22
CA LYS A 713 70.97 -24.23 1.81
C LYS A 713 69.87 -23.39 1.20
N GLY A 714 69.94 -22.08 1.40
CA GLY A 714 68.92 -21.15 0.92
C GLY A 714 69.14 -19.75 1.47
N PHE A 715 68.12 -18.91 1.37
CA PHE A 715 68.11 -17.57 1.96
C PHE A 715 67.01 -17.48 3.02
N THR A 716 67.25 -16.75 4.10
CA THR A 716 66.25 -16.52 5.15
C THR A 716 65.05 -15.72 4.64
N ASP A 717 63.86 -16.01 5.15
CA ASP A 717 62.63 -15.32 4.76
C ASP A 717 62.47 -13.92 5.40
N VAL A 718 61.32 -13.27 5.17
CA VAL A 718 61.01 -11.93 5.70
C VAL A 718 60.96 -11.85 7.24
N GLN A 719 60.89 -12.99 7.92
CA GLN A 719 60.93 -13.10 9.38
C GLN A 719 62.30 -13.57 9.89
N GLY A 720 63.30 -13.66 9.01
CA GLY A 720 64.65 -14.13 9.28
C GLY A 720 64.74 -15.64 9.51
N LEU A 721 63.72 -16.42 9.12
CA LEU A 721 63.69 -17.85 9.34
C LEU A 721 64.35 -18.61 8.18
N CYS A 722 65.13 -19.63 8.52
CA CYS A 722 65.55 -20.65 7.58
C CYS A 722 64.38 -21.58 7.24
N LYS A 723 64.45 -22.35 6.14
CA LYS A 723 63.52 -23.47 5.94
C LYS A 723 63.64 -24.43 7.12
N ARG A 724 62.49 -24.94 7.56
CA ARG A 724 62.40 -25.94 8.63
C ARG A 724 63.15 -27.20 8.20
N VAL A 725 64.04 -27.64 9.07
CA VAL A 725 64.94 -28.76 8.86
C VAL A 725 64.30 -29.96 9.53
N PHE A 726 64.17 -31.04 8.77
CA PHE A 726 63.67 -32.32 9.26
C PHE A 726 64.85 -33.26 9.34
N THR A 727 65.19 -33.71 10.55
CA THR A 727 66.26 -34.68 10.74
C THR A 727 65.73 -35.97 11.35
N ASN A 728 66.51 -36.99 11.06
CA ASN A 728 66.24 -38.38 11.34
C ASN A 728 66.67 -38.79 12.76
N GLU A 729 67.50 -37.96 13.40
CA GLU A 729 68.07 -38.11 14.73
C GLU A 729 68.17 -36.74 15.41
N SER A 730 68.40 -36.68 16.73
CA SER A 730 68.75 -35.45 17.45
C SER A 730 70.19 -35.03 17.14
N ALA A 731 70.47 -34.74 15.87
CA ALA A 731 71.82 -34.43 15.39
C ALA A 731 72.22 -33.00 15.75
N LYS A 732 73.52 -32.76 16.01
CA LYS A 732 74.06 -31.40 16.10
C LYS A 732 74.06 -30.76 14.72
N LEU A 733 73.26 -29.70 14.54
CA LEU A 733 73.22 -28.93 13.30
C LEU A 733 74.36 -27.91 13.30
N THR A 734 75.20 -27.95 12.26
CA THR A 734 76.22 -26.91 12.04
C THR A 734 75.66 -25.89 11.06
N VAL A 735 75.61 -24.63 11.48
CA VAL A 735 74.99 -23.54 10.72
C VAL A 735 76.06 -22.54 10.30
N TRP A 736 76.19 -22.31 8.99
CA TRP A 736 76.97 -21.21 8.41
C TRP A 736 76.01 -20.17 7.84
N LEU A 737 76.36 -18.89 8.00
CA LEU A 737 75.53 -17.75 7.60
C LEU A 737 76.38 -16.75 6.80
N GLY A 738 75.77 -16.07 5.83
CA GLY A 738 76.42 -15.00 5.08
C GLY A 738 77.51 -15.52 4.12
N ILE A 739 78.66 -14.84 4.11
CA ILE A 739 79.77 -15.18 3.21
C ILE A 739 80.30 -16.59 3.49
N ASP A 740 80.41 -16.97 4.76
CA ASP A 740 80.85 -18.32 5.16
C ASP A 740 79.88 -19.42 4.66
N ALA A 741 78.59 -19.10 4.51
CA ALA A 741 77.63 -20.01 3.92
C ALA A 741 77.88 -20.18 2.41
N LEU A 742 78.16 -19.08 1.70
CA LEU A 742 78.39 -19.09 0.25
C LEU A 742 79.68 -19.82 -0.14
N GLU A 743 80.72 -19.77 0.71
CA GLU A 743 81.96 -20.54 0.47
C GLU A 743 81.77 -22.06 0.62
N LYS A 744 80.68 -22.49 1.27
CA LYS A 744 80.30 -23.91 1.41
C LYS A 744 79.34 -24.39 0.32
N TRP A 745 78.78 -23.48 -0.48
CA TRP A 745 77.83 -23.82 -1.56
C TRP A 745 78.50 -24.58 -2.68
#